data_AF-A0A956JDB1-F1
#
_entry.id   AF-A0A956JDB1-F1
#
_cell.length_a   1.000
_cell.length_b   1.000
_cell.length_c   1.000
_cell.angle_alpha   90.00
_cell.angle_beta   90.00
_cell.angle_gamma   90.00
#
_symmetry.space_group_name_H-M   'P 1'
#
loop_
_entity.id
_entity.type
_entity.pdbx_description
1 polymer ?
#
loop_
_entity_poly.entity_id
_entity_poly.type
_entity_poly.pdbx_seq_one_letter_code
_entity_poly.pdbx_strand_id
1 'polypeptide(L)'
;MASDREVTWTDIDRAARLRDPQLSELVVRYMEQPDPPEDREEEAEPSASVPALPHDAWTLTRLRNTVGIGRLAYKTPDEQLSIRRSSWDSLMAAPHPPPRLRLGQLLVELYEAGDEPARAALQDVFKRARVGWGLWQGFKKVYKLVEERHDAAMFGVMAWRLDAMGQTPTRAGEISGGTFLYMQRRAWRYLRQLGRAVPEAYPQFAVQVMRHYPQRFNFWSAWVTSHIWGHEVMRGQGRGGLGRPPSDLKKRAFPEAWKQSPDPLLRLLEDAENNEICQFAIHCLSEDFPQSLRAVEPAWLARLGRKPLASVHDFVAKLLRDDPRFHPSKLAGLGLHELAISLLRSESADARKLAVEYARGHAPQLPVELLVTLATEGAPEVRKLAAERLEALDARTLGLPALVRLLGAGETSKLAEKKIKAAFGPDDLDAESFIVLWTGNRNQQRFVTKLFEDAKKKIPAGHWLALLEDQRLGRWKQGEVLRTLGKYSGKEIGVDWIKQALLDHRYTDAVGRWLSGGMLKGNDLDVEWVKGLVMRPRLRAMALSVLGNPKLVKPARIGLPWLLALVRQADESLHQFAHRYMLEHFSPQDFGAGSGLDKLWSLAAGPDEPETVRTFAATYLRVHHPTIGPTMAEAKDYGIKPRLDHDAFGKERVRPLFDDGRADVRRLAQDVAKHEIVRWGDRVLPYRLAHSRHREPRAAASQVLLRLGLAEPPEDAPPTDWLLADEVFMLAEGTAKATREVGLTLIRRCYDEVGGAQRLAWLMESPDREVRLFAVRLLWEKHRPSAYVPSKDGLPADPAERRFDTTEALREFLRTVLFGLPPGRMERREHTGGDALPDRPLSASVAKARLVEVIRDFSVEDRAFAELALPVLEAFAHSEGKGERHGCIAALASIRRAHPDLEVDLPAASTPVRNARRPRFGAVAAS
;
A
#
# COMPACT_ATOMS: atom_id res chain seq x y z
N MET A 1 -27.99 16.39 20.76
CA MET A 1 -27.76 15.80 19.43
C MET A 1 -27.55 16.89 18.37
N ALA A 2 -26.45 17.64 18.45
CA ALA A 2 -26.09 18.67 17.46
C ALA A 2 -24.55 18.82 17.27
N SER A 3 -23.74 17.86 17.75
CA SER A 3 -22.30 18.08 17.97
C SER A 3 -21.36 17.54 16.88
N ASP A 4 -21.85 16.95 15.80
CA ASP A 4 -21.01 16.29 14.77
C ASP A 4 -20.85 17.07 13.46
N ARG A 5 -21.48 18.25 13.33
CA ARG A 5 -21.28 19.11 12.16
C ARG A 5 -19.99 19.93 12.32
N GLU A 6 -19.20 20.02 11.24
CA GLU A 6 -18.05 20.93 11.11
C GLU A 6 -18.48 22.39 11.30
N VAL A 7 -17.63 23.19 11.93
CA VAL A 7 -17.89 24.62 12.19
C VAL A 7 -17.32 25.40 11.02
N THR A 8 -18.10 26.30 10.43
CA THR A 8 -17.65 27.14 9.33
C THR A 8 -17.37 28.57 9.79
N TRP A 9 -16.67 29.36 8.97
CA TRP A 9 -16.47 30.78 9.23
C TRP A 9 -17.80 31.54 9.33
N THR A 10 -18.80 31.14 8.52
CA THR A 10 -20.14 31.76 8.54
C THR A 10 -20.86 31.53 9.87
N ASP A 11 -20.68 30.37 10.51
CA ASP A 11 -21.18 30.11 11.86
C ASP A 11 -20.54 31.06 12.89
N ILE A 12 -19.22 31.29 12.81
CA ILE A 12 -18.49 32.21 13.71
C ILE A 12 -18.92 33.66 13.50
N ASP A 13 -18.96 34.13 12.25
CA ASP A 13 -19.37 35.50 11.92
C ASP A 13 -20.81 35.77 12.37
N ARG A 14 -21.70 34.81 12.14
CA ARG A 14 -23.09 34.89 12.62
C ARG A 14 -23.16 34.95 14.14
N ALA A 15 -22.46 34.06 14.84
CA ALA A 15 -22.42 34.03 16.30
C ALA A 15 -21.87 35.34 16.88
N ALA A 16 -20.83 35.92 16.26
CA ALA A 16 -20.25 37.19 16.67
C ALA A 16 -21.22 38.36 16.50
N ARG A 17 -21.91 38.44 15.35
CA ARG A 17 -22.92 39.48 15.08
C ARG A 17 -24.09 39.40 16.04
N LEU A 18 -24.53 38.19 16.39
CA LEU A 18 -25.68 37.95 17.27
C LEU A 18 -25.35 37.96 18.76
N ARG A 19 -24.07 38.14 19.15
CA ARG A 19 -23.60 37.98 20.54
C ARG A 19 -24.00 36.64 21.14
N ASP A 20 -23.89 35.59 20.32
CA ASP A 20 -24.24 34.23 20.73
C ASP A 20 -23.32 33.76 21.87
N PRO A 21 -23.87 33.27 23.01
CA PRO A 21 -23.07 32.69 24.09
C PRO A 21 -22.17 31.53 23.64
N GLN A 22 -22.47 30.87 22.52
CA GLN A 22 -21.69 29.78 21.96
C GLN A 22 -20.48 30.25 21.12
N LEU A 23 -20.29 31.55 20.91
CA LEU A 23 -19.21 32.10 20.09
C LEU A 23 -17.83 31.55 20.48
N SER A 24 -17.52 31.50 21.78
CA SER A 24 -16.21 31.02 22.23
C SER A 24 -16.01 29.53 21.93
N GLU A 25 -17.05 28.71 22.10
CA GLU A 25 -17.02 27.27 21.80
C GLU A 25 -16.85 27.02 20.29
N LEU A 26 -17.55 27.79 19.46
CA LEU A 26 -17.41 27.73 18.00
C LEU A 26 -15.98 28.08 17.58
N VAL A 27 -15.40 29.16 18.12
CA VAL A 27 -14.00 29.54 17.81
C VAL A 27 -13.01 28.48 18.28
N VAL A 28 -13.21 27.88 19.47
CA VAL A 28 -12.33 26.82 19.99
C VAL A 28 -12.39 25.60 19.07
N ARG A 29 -13.59 25.09 18.76
CA ARG A 29 -13.79 23.95 17.85
C ARG A 29 -13.24 24.22 16.45
N TYR A 30 -13.43 25.43 15.94
CA TYR A 30 -12.92 25.83 14.63
C TYR A 30 -11.38 25.81 14.57
N MET A 31 -10.73 26.27 15.63
CA MET A 31 -9.27 26.26 15.72
C MET A 31 -8.66 24.87 15.95
N GLU A 32 -9.47 23.86 16.27
CA GLU A 32 -9.07 22.45 16.35
C GLU A 32 -9.25 21.69 15.02
N GLN A 33 -10.11 22.18 14.13
CA GLN A 33 -10.31 21.63 12.80
C GLN A 33 -9.11 21.90 11.87
N PRO A 34 -8.85 21.04 10.87
CA PRO A 34 -7.90 21.34 9.83
C PRO A 34 -8.37 22.55 9.00
N ASP A 35 -7.41 23.32 8.46
CA ASP A 35 -7.74 24.38 7.51
C ASP A 35 -8.44 23.76 6.27
N PRO A 36 -9.53 24.38 5.76
CA PRO A 36 -10.17 23.91 4.53
C PRO A 36 -9.17 23.96 3.35
N PRO A 37 -9.35 23.11 2.32
CA PRO A 37 -8.48 23.12 1.16
C PRO A 37 -8.42 24.51 0.49
N GLU A 38 -7.20 25.01 0.24
CA GLU A 38 -6.98 26.33 -0.37
C GLU A 38 -7.32 26.38 -1.87
N ASP A 39 -7.74 25.25 -2.46
CA ASP A 39 -8.18 25.15 -3.85
C ASP A 39 -9.66 25.55 -4.04
N ARG A 40 -10.46 25.56 -2.97
CA ARG A 40 -11.93 25.73 -3.03
C ARG A 40 -12.48 26.54 -1.85
N GLU A 41 -13.76 26.90 -1.94
CA GLU A 41 -14.47 27.53 -0.81
C GLU A 41 -14.70 26.56 0.35
N GLU A 42 -14.76 27.08 1.58
CA GLU A 42 -14.96 26.30 2.81
C GLU A 42 -16.26 25.49 2.82
N GLU A 43 -17.32 26.00 2.19
CA GLU A 43 -18.63 25.34 2.12
C GLU A 43 -18.82 24.47 0.85
N ALA A 44 -17.79 24.34 0.01
CA ALA A 44 -17.89 23.57 -1.23
C ALA A 44 -18.04 22.07 -0.96
N GLU A 45 -18.89 21.39 -1.74
CA GLU A 45 -19.05 19.93 -1.62
C GLU A 45 -17.72 19.21 -1.86
N PRO A 46 -17.35 18.19 -1.05
CA PRO A 46 -16.10 17.46 -1.22
C PRO A 46 -15.94 16.82 -2.61
N SER A 47 -17.07 16.52 -3.27
CA SER A 47 -17.13 15.91 -4.61
C SER A 47 -17.00 16.92 -5.77
N ALA A 48 -17.03 18.23 -5.48
CA ALA A 48 -16.93 19.26 -6.50
C ALA A 48 -15.58 19.17 -7.24
N SER A 49 -15.64 19.18 -8.57
CA SER A 49 -14.45 19.26 -9.42
C SER A 49 -13.90 20.68 -9.36
N VAL A 50 -12.65 20.82 -8.90
CA VAL A 50 -11.99 22.12 -8.72
C VAL A 50 -10.65 22.11 -9.46
N PRO A 51 -10.30 23.18 -10.20
CA PRO A 51 -9.00 23.27 -10.87
C PRO A 51 -7.84 23.18 -9.87
N ALA A 52 -6.76 22.49 -10.24
CA ALA A 52 -5.56 22.43 -9.41
C ALA A 52 -4.96 23.83 -9.19
N LEU A 53 -4.48 24.11 -7.97
CA LEU A 53 -3.83 25.37 -7.64
C LEU A 53 -2.60 25.60 -8.53
N PRO A 54 -2.41 26.83 -9.08
CA PRO A 54 -1.17 27.21 -9.75
C PRO A 54 0.06 26.96 -8.86
N HIS A 55 1.18 26.57 -9.46
CA HIS A 55 2.43 26.32 -8.71
C HIS A 55 2.94 27.56 -7.95
N ASP A 56 2.63 28.76 -8.47
CA ASP A 56 2.93 30.06 -7.86
C ASP A 56 1.74 30.67 -7.13
N ALA A 57 0.74 29.87 -6.74
CA ALA A 57 -0.31 30.33 -5.83
C ALA A 57 0.29 30.67 -4.45
N TRP A 58 -0.31 31.64 -3.76
CA TRP A 58 -0.01 31.92 -2.37
C TRP A 58 -0.81 31.00 -1.47
N THR A 59 -0.13 30.01 -0.90
CA THR A 59 -0.67 29.06 0.08
C THR A 59 -0.09 29.32 1.47
N LEU A 60 -0.74 28.80 2.51
CA LEU A 60 -0.24 28.86 3.89
C LEU A 60 1.15 28.23 4.01
N THR A 61 1.40 27.14 3.27
CA THR A 61 2.71 26.48 3.20
C THR A 61 3.76 27.41 2.59
N ARG A 62 3.43 28.09 1.49
CA ARG A 62 4.34 29.06 0.87
C ARG A 62 4.61 30.26 1.79
N LEU A 63 3.60 30.78 2.47
CA LEU A 63 3.77 31.84 3.47
C LEU A 63 4.75 31.39 4.55
N ARG A 64 4.55 30.22 5.14
CA ARG A 64 5.40 29.65 6.21
C ARG A 64 6.86 29.50 5.76
N ASN A 65 7.09 29.05 4.54
CA ASN A 65 8.43 28.95 3.99
C ASN A 65 9.08 30.32 3.74
N THR A 66 8.29 31.32 3.31
CA THR A 66 8.78 32.66 2.99
C THR A 66 9.15 33.46 4.23
N VAL A 67 8.32 33.38 5.29
CA VAL A 67 8.55 34.12 6.55
C VAL A 67 9.39 33.35 7.57
N GLY A 68 9.88 32.17 7.20
CA GLY A 68 10.70 31.30 8.04
C GLY A 68 12.00 31.96 8.48
N ILE A 69 12.44 31.66 9.71
CA ILE A 69 13.62 32.27 10.35
C ILE A 69 14.87 32.16 9.45
N GLY A 70 15.10 31.00 8.84
CA GLY A 70 16.25 30.79 7.96
C GLY A 70 16.25 31.69 6.71
N ARG A 71 15.10 31.91 6.08
CA ARG A 71 14.99 32.77 4.88
C ARG A 71 15.14 34.26 5.19
N LEU A 72 14.84 34.64 6.42
CA LEU A 72 14.91 36.03 6.87
C LEU A 72 16.22 36.36 7.61
N ALA A 73 17.08 35.38 7.89
CA ALA A 73 18.24 35.52 8.78
C ALA A 73 19.24 36.61 8.34
N TYR A 74 19.42 36.80 7.04
CA TYR A 74 20.39 37.74 6.46
C TYR A 74 19.76 39.06 6.00
N LYS A 75 18.49 39.30 6.33
CA LYS A 75 17.76 40.50 5.92
C LYS A 75 17.71 41.52 7.06
N THR A 76 17.76 42.79 6.70
CA THR A 76 17.60 43.90 7.64
C THR A 76 16.20 43.87 8.29
N PRO A 77 16.01 44.49 9.48
CA PRO A 77 14.70 44.54 10.13
C PRO A 77 13.57 45.09 9.25
N ASP A 78 13.86 46.11 8.44
CA ASP A 78 12.89 46.73 7.53
C ASP A 78 12.52 45.81 6.36
N GLU A 79 13.50 45.12 5.79
CA GLU A 79 13.25 44.09 4.77
C GLU A 79 12.43 42.93 5.34
N GLN A 80 12.74 42.46 6.55
CA GLN A 80 11.96 41.41 7.20
C GLN A 80 10.52 41.85 7.44
N LEU A 81 10.30 43.09 7.85
CA LEU A 81 8.98 43.66 8.05
C LEU A 81 8.22 43.76 6.72
N SER A 82 8.87 44.29 5.69
CA SER A 82 8.30 44.43 4.35
C SER A 82 7.90 43.08 3.75
N ILE A 83 8.76 42.06 3.84
CA ILE A 83 8.47 40.71 3.34
C ILE A 83 7.31 40.06 4.11
N ARG A 84 7.30 40.18 5.44
CA ARG A 84 6.20 39.63 6.25
C ARG A 84 4.86 40.26 5.90
N ARG A 85 4.83 41.58 5.68
CA ARG A 85 3.60 42.29 5.27
C ARG A 85 3.17 41.90 3.86
N SER A 86 4.02 42.12 2.87
CA SER A 86 3.70 41.81 1.46
C SER A 86 3.31 40.35 1.22
N SER A 87 3.97 39.39 1.87
CA SER A 87 3.63 37.96 1.75
C SER A 87 2.29 37.64 2.41
N TRP A 88 1.98 38.28 3.55
CA TRP A 88 0.69 38.12 4.22
C TRP A 88 -0.44 38.71 3.38
N ASP A 89 -0.25 39.93 2.86
CA ASP A 89 -1.21 40.60 2.00
C ASP A 89 -1.46 39.79 0.73
N SER A 90 -0.41 39.19 0.15
CA SER A 90 -0.55 38.31 -1.02
C SER A 90 -1.32 37.03 -0.72
N LEU A 91 -1.16 36.42 0.47
CA LEU A 91 -1.98 35.28 0.89
C LEU A 91 -3.44 35.69 1.08
N MET A 92 -3.69 36.80 1.79
CA MET A 92 -5.06 37.27 2.05
C MET A 92 -5.79 37.71 0.77
N ALA A 93 -5.05 38.10 -0.27
CA ALA A 93 -5.58 38.43 -1.60
C ALA A 93 -5.78 37.20 -2.52
N ALA A 94 -5.36 36.00 -2.10
CA ALA A 94 -5.66 34.77 -2.84
C ALA A 94 -7.17 34.51 -2.87
N PRO A 95 -7.68 33.69 -3.82
CA PRO A 95 -9.12 33.42 -3.92
C PRO A 95 -9.72 32.77 -2.67
N HIS A 96 -9.01 31.81 -2.07
CA HIS A 96 -9.50 31.01 -0.93
C HIS A 96 -8.45 30.96 0.21
N PRO A 97 -8.16 32.09 0.87
CA PRO A 97 -7.22 32.10 1.99
C PRO A 97 -7.83 31.33 3.18
N PRO A 98 -7.02 30.64 4.00
CA PRO A 98 -7.52 29.93 5.18
C PRO A 98 -8.39 30.85 6.06
N PRO A 99 -9.70 30.58 6.23
CA PRO A 99 -10.60 31.58 6.80
C PRO A 99 -10.30 31.92 8.26
N ARG A 100 -9.67 31.02 9.02
CA ARG A 100 -9.17 31.30 10.40
C ARG A 100 -8.26 32.53 10.50
N LEU A 101 -7.59 32.95 9.41
CA LEU A 101 -6.74 34.12 9.43
C LEU A 101 -7.54 35.42 9.67
N ARG A 102 -8.84 35.41 9.35
CA ARG A 102 -9.79 36.50 9.59
C ARG A 102 -10.13 36.69 11.06
N LEU A 103 -9.91 35.67 11.91
CA LEU A 103 -10.12 35.78 13.37
C LEU A 103 -9.35 36.96 13.97
N GLY A 104 -8.18 37.30 13.44
CA GLY A 104 -7.36 38.38 13.98
C GLY A 104 -8.07 39.73 13.99
N GLN A 105 -8.87 40.02 12.97
CA GLN A 105 -9.66 41.24 12.89
C GLN A 105 -10.92 41.13 13.75
N LEU A 106 -11.66 40.02 13.65
CA LEU A 106 -12.88 39.79 14.41
C LEU A 106 -12.66 39.93 15.93
N LEU A 107 -11.57 39.36 16.47
CA LEU A 107 -11.28 39.43 17.90
C LEU A 107 -10.99 40.86 18.38
N VAL A 108 -10.45 41.71 17.51
CA VAL A 108 -10.20 43.12 17.82
C VAL A 108 -11.51 43.89 17.81
N GLU A 109 -12.35 43.70 16.79
CA GLU A 109 -13.67 44.33 16.68
C GLU A 109 -14.57 43.97 17.88
N LEU A 110 -14.56 42.70 18.32
CA LEU A 110 -15.28 42.26 19.51
C LEU A 110 -14.79 42.96 20.78
N TYR A 111 -13.49 43.22 20.92
CA TYR A 111 -12.95 43.92 22.08
C TYR A 111 -13.23 45.43 22.03
N GLU A 112 -13.18 46.01 20.85
CA GLU A 112 -13.44 47.43 20.62
C GLU A 112 -14.91 47.78 20.81
N ALA A 113 -15.84 46.87 20.50
CA ALA A 113 -17.27 47.01 20.75
C ALA A 113 -17.60 47.31 22.22
N GLY A 114 -16.77 46.85 23.16
CA GLY A 114 -16.84 47.23 24.57
C GLY A 114 -18.04 46.67 25.34
N ASP A 115 -18.77 45.69 24.78
CA ASP A 115 -19.87 45.01 25.46
C ASP A 115 -19.40 43.77 26.25
N GLU A 116 -20.08 43.50 27.37
CA GLU A 116 -19.70 42.43 28.30
C GLU A 116 -19.82 41.01 27.69
N PRO A 117 -20.85 40.66 26.88
CA PRO A 117 -20.91 39.37 26.20
C PRO A 117 -19.70 39.12 25.30
N ALA A 118 -19.29 40.10 24.49
CA ALA A 118 -18.10 39.99 23.65
C ALA A 118 -16.82 39.85 24.48
N ARG A 119 -16.70 40.62 25.56
CA ARG A 119 -15.55 40.54 26.48
C ARG A 119 -15.45 39.18 27.17
N ALA A 120 -16.57 38.61 27.63
CA ALA A 120 -16.62 37.28 28.24
C ALA A 120 -16.24 36.19 27.22
N ALA A 121 -16.77 36.26 26.00
CA ALA A 121 -16.39 35.33 24.92
C ALA A 121 -14.89 35.41 24.61
N LEU A 122 -14.31 36.62 24.55
CA LEU A 122 -12.88 36.82 24.31
C LEU A 122 -11.98 36.25 25.41
N GLN A 123 -12.37 36.42 26.68
CA GLN A 123 -11.63 35.81 27.80
C GLN A 123 -11.58 34.29 27.64
N ASP A 124 -12.70 33.68 27.29
CA ASP A 124 -12.80 32.24 27.11
C ASP A 124 -12.04 31.74 25.86
N VAL A 125 -12.11 32.48 24.75
CA VAL A 125 -11.31 32.22 23.53
C VAL A 125 -9.81 32.28 23.85
N PHE A 126 -9.32 33.33 24.49
CA PHE A 126 -7.89 33.43 24.83
C PHE A 126 -7.45 32.40 25.86
N LYS A 127 -8.37 31.92 26.70
CA LYS A 127 -8.10 30.86 27.66
C LYS A 127 -7.91 29.49 26.99
N ARG A 128 -8.80 29.12 26.06
CA ARG A 128 -8.94 27.76 25.54
C ARG A 128 -8.42 27.55 24.11
N ALA A 129 -8.65 28.50 23.21
CA ALA A 129 -8.45 28.27 21.78
C ALA A 129 -6.99 28.00 21.40
N ARG A 130 -6.81 27.18 20.35
CA ARG A 130 -5.49 26.91 19.78
C ARG A 130 -4.86 28.19 19.27
N VAL A 131 -3.59 28.42 19.60
CA VAL A 131 -2.90 29.65 19.18
C VAL A 131 -2.16 29.41 17.89
N GLY A 132 -2.75 29.90 16.80
CA GLY A 132 -2.15 30.01 15.47
C GLY A 132 -2.20 31.44 14.93
N TRP A 133 -1.72 31.61 13.71
CA TRP A 133 -1.95 32.78 12.88
C TRP A 133 -3.47 33.03 12.73
N GLY A 134 -3.86 34.30 12.58
CA GLY A 134 -5.23 34.75 12.83
C GLY A 134 -5.40 35.14 14.31
N LEU A 135 -5.67 34.17 15.18
CA LEU A 135 -5.86 34.41 16.62
C LEU A 135 -4.69 35.17 17.26
N TRP A 136 -3.44 34.83 16.92
CA TRP A 136 -2.26 35.54 17.43
C TRP A 136 -2.15 37.00 16.99
N GLN A 137 -2.68 37.34 15.80
CA GLN A 137 -2.73 38.73 15.38
C GLN A 137 -3.70 39.53 16.26
N GLY A 138 -4.90 38.99 16.49
CA GLY A 138 -5.89 39.56 17.38
C GLY A 138 -5.36 39.68 18.81
N PHE A 139 -4.76 38.60 19.34
CA PHE A 139 -4.13 38.58 20.66
C PHE A 139 -3.16 39.75 20.85
N LYS A 140 -2.23 39.99 19.92
CA LYS A 140 -1.25 41.09 20.09
C LYS A 140 -1.88 42.49 20.04
N LYS A 141 -2.93 42.68 19.24
CA LYS A 141 -3.63 43.96 19.13
C LYS A 141 -4.48 44.22 20.37
N VAL A 142 -5.32 43.25 20.75
CA VAL A 142 -6.12 43.30 21.98
C VAL A 142 -5.23 43.49 23.20
N TYR A 143 -4.07 42.82 23.27
CA TYR A 143 -3.14 42.98 24.39
C TYR A 143 -2.71 44.43 24.63
N LYS A 144 -2.48 45.20 23.55
CA LYS A 144 -2.13 46.62 23.66
C LYS A 144 -3.31 47.46 24.15
N LEU A 145 -4.51 47.19 23.63
CA LEU A 145 -5.73 47.87 24.06
C LEU A 145 -6.06 47.56 25.53
N VAL A 146 -5.78 46.34 25.99
CA VAL A 146 -5.93 45.91 27.39
C VAL A 146 -4.96 46.67 28.31
N GLU A 147 -3.71 46.87 27.87
CA GLU A 147 -2.74 47.71 28.60
C GLU A 147 -3.20 49.17 28.67
N GLU A 148 -3.74 49.72 27.57
CA GLU A 148 -4.23 51.10 27.47
C GLU A 148 -5.49 51.35 28.31
N ARG A 149 -6.44 50.40 28.28
CA ARG A 149 -7.71 50.49 29.02
C ARG A 149 -7.62 50.03 30.47
N HIS A 150 -6.46 49.55 30.91
CA HIS A 150 -6.26 48.96 32.24
C HIS A 150 -7.31 47.87 32.58
N ASP A 151 -7.61 47.00 31.62
CA ASP A 151 -8.56 45.91 31.81
C ASP A 151 -7.90 44.75 32.58
N ALA A 152 -8.06 44.73 33.91
CA ALA A 152 -7.41 43.77 34.79
C ALA A 152 -7.78 42.30 34.48
N ALA A 153 -9.05 42.02 34.19
CA ALA A 153 -9.53 40.66 33.95
C ALA A 153 -8.98 40.12 32.62
N MET A 154 -9.07 40.90 31.53
CA MET A 154 -8.52 40.49 30.24
C MET A 154 -6.99 40.41 30.28
N PHE A 155 -6.33 41.35 30.97
CA PHE A 155 -4.88 41.30 31.18
C PHE A 155 -4.48 40.02 31.90
N GLY A 156 -5.23 39.63 32.95
CA GLY A 156 -5.05 38.40 33.72
C GLY A 156 -4.98 37.17 32.83
N VAL A 157 -6.03 36.95 32.03
CA VAL A 157 -6.13 35.82 31.09
C VAL A 157 -4.96 35.84 30.10
N MET A 158 -4.68 36.98 29.47
CA MET A 158 -3.66 37.06 28.42
C MET A 158 -2.24 36.90 28.97
N ALA A 159 -1.93 37.49 30.12
CA ALA A 159 -0.62 37.38 30.76
C ALA A 159 -0.36 35.96 31.26
N TRP A 160 -1.35 35.31 31.87
CA TRP A 160 -1.27 33.89 32.22
C TRP A 160 -1.05 33.02 30.98
N ARG A 161 -1.82 33.29 29.90
CA ARG A 161 -1.74 32.50 28.67
C ARG A 161 -0.32 32.51 28.09
N LEU A 162 0.39 33.62 28.19
CA LEU A 162 1.80 33.73 27.77
C LEU A 162 2.74 32.82 28.56
N ASP A 163 2.51 32.61 29.85
CA ASP A 163 3.26 31.63 30.67
C ASP A 163 2.86 30.18 30.31
N ALA A 164 1.59 29.93 30.01
CA ALA A 164 1.04 28.59 29.74
C ALA A 164 1.26 28.09 28.30
N MET A 165 1.61 28.95 27.35
CA MET A 165 1.78 28.62 25.93
C MET A 165 2.82 27.52 25.66
N GLY A 166 3.87 27.42 26.48
CA GLY A 166 4.89 26.37 26.35
C GLY A 166 4.43 25.00 26.83
N GLN A 167 3.34 24.92 27.59
CA GLN A 167 2.86 23.71 28.27
C GLN A 167 1.51 23.20 27.74
N THR A 168 0.86 23.96 26.85
CA THR A 168 -0.46 23.61 26.32
C THR A 168 -0.33 22.92 24.96
N PRO A 169 -1.18 21.90 24.65
CA PRO A 169 -1.20 21.21 23.35
C PRO A 169 -1.50 22.14 22.15
N THR A 170 -1.90 23.38 22.44
CA THR A 170 -2.39 24.39 21.50
C THR A 170 -1.32 25.14 20.70
N ARG A 171 -0.04 24.70 20.73
CA ARG A 171 1.03 25.39 20.01
C ARG A 171 0.98 25.06 18.51
N ALA A 172 0.45 25.96 17.69
CA ALA A 172 0.76 25.92 16.27
C ALA A 172 2.25 26.29 16.10
N GLY A 173 3.02 25.52 15.33
CA GLY A 173 4.44 25.79 15.02
C GLY A 173 4.69 27.11 14.24
N GLU A 174 3.71 28.01 14.22
CA GLU A 174 3.63 29.26 13.48
C GLU A 174 4.21 30.46 14.26
N ILE A 175 4.39 30.34 15.58
CA ILE A 175 4.89 31.41 16.45
C ILE A 175 6.23 31.01 17.08
N SER A 176 7.23 31.86 16.94
CA SER A 176 8.58 31.59 17.44
C SER A 176 8.67 31.72 18.96
N GLY A 177 9.53 30.89 19.57
CA GLY A 177 9.81 30.95 21.02
C GLY A 177 10.29 32.32 21.50
N GLY A 178 11.08 33.02 20.66
CA GLY A 178 11.53 34.38 20.97
C GLY A 178 10.39 35.40 21.06
N THR A 179 9.34 35.25 20.23
CA THR A 179 8.16 36.13 20.29
C THR A 179 7.38 35.90 21.60
N PHE A 180 7.22 34.65 22.02
CA PHE A 180 6.58 34.33 23.30
C PHE A 180 7.37 34.92 24.48
N LEU A 181 8.69 34.74 24.50
CA LEU A 181 9.55 35.30 25.56
C LEU A 181 9.48 36.83 25.62
N TYR A 182 9.45 37.50 24.46
CA TYR A 182 9.26 38.95 24.41
C TYR A 182 7.94 39.37 25.08
N MET A 183 6.84 38.68 24.74
CA MET A 183 5.52 38.99 25.29
C MET A 183 5.42 38.71 26.79
N GLN A 184 6.00 37.61 27.28
CA GLN A 184 6.11 37.33 28.72
C GLN A 184 6.84 38.46 29.46
N ARG A 185 7.96 38.94 28.92
CA ARG A 185 8.70 40.07 29.48
C ARG A 185 7.92 41.37 29.42
N ARG A 186 7.12 41.58 28.37
CA ARG A 186 6.22 42.74 28.25
C ARG A 186 5.15 42.70 29.34
N ALA A 187 4.52 41.55 29.59
CA ALA A 187 3.53 41.37 30.64
C ALA A 187 4.07 41.74 32.02
N TRP A 188 5.25 41.22 32.37
CA TRP A 188 5.91 41.62 33.61
C TRP A 188 6.27 43.12 33.63
N ARG A 189 6.74 43.68 32.50
CA ARG A 189 7.06 45.11 32.42
C ARG A 189 5.85 45.98 32.73
N TYR A 190 4.68 45.64 32.19
CA TYR A 190 3.42 46.33 32.46
C TYR A 190 3.08 46.26 33.95
N LEU A 191 3.05 45.06 34.56
CA LEU A 191 2.78 44.91 36.00
C LEU A 191 3.78 45.70 36.87
N ARG A 192 5.06 45.71 36.49
CA ARG A 192 6.09 46.47 37.19
C ARG A 192 5.92 47.98 37.05
N GLN A 193 5.49 48.46 35.88
CA GLN A 193 5.18 49.88 35.69
C GLN A 193 3.93 50.28 36.49
N LEU A 194 2.89 49.45 36.46
CA LEU A 194 1.67 49.62 37.25
C LEU A 194 2.01 49.72 38.75
N GLY A 195 2.76 48.77 39.31
CA GLY A 195 3.11 48.79 40.74
C GLY A 195 4.04 49.95 41.15
N ARG A 196 4.76 50.56 40.20
CA ARG A 196 5.54 51.79 40.47
C ARG A 196 4.67 53.04 40.44
N ALA A 197 3.68 53.10 39.54
CA ALA A 197 2.84 54.26 39.34
C ALA A 197 1.65 54.28 40.32
N VAL A 198 1.00 53.14 40.51
CA VAL A 198 -0.20 52.96 41.34
C VAL A 198 -0.05 51.65 42.15
N PRO A 199 0.69 51.67 43.27
CA PRO A 199 0.93 50.47 44.08
C PRO A 199 -0.35 49.75 44.52
N GLU A 200 -1.41 50.49 44.84
CA GLU A 200 -2.70 49.94 45.32
C GLU A 200 -3.42 49.08 44.26
N ALA A 201 -3.23 49.40 42.98
CA ALA A 201 -3.81 48.66 41.86
C ALA A 201 -3.02 47.38 41.55
N TYR A 202 -1.75 47.28 41.97
CA TYR A 202 -0.89 46.17 41.62
C TYR A 202 -1.42 44.81 42.09
N PRO A 203 -1.82 44.61 43.37
CA PRO A 203 -2.40 43.35 43.81
C PRO A 203 -3.65 42.96 43.00
N GLN A 204 -4.52 43.94 42.67
CA GLN A 204 -5.74 43.68 41.90
C GLN A 204 -5.45 43.10 40.51
N PHE A 205 -4.39 43.56 39.83
CA PHE A 205 -3.97 42.99 38.55
C PHE A 205 -3.21 41.67 38.71
N ALA A 206 -2.32 41.60 39.70
CA ALA A 206 -1.50 40.41 39.95
C ALA A 206 -2.37 39.17 40.21
N VAL A 207 -3.42 39.30 41.02
CA VAL A 207 -4.34 38.18 41.32
C VAL A 207 -5.17 37.75 40.11
N GLN A 208 -5.50 38.66 39.19
CA GLN A 208 -6.16 38.30 37.92
C GLN A 208 -5.24 37.45 37.03
N VAL A 209 -3.91 37.60 37.12
CA VAL A 209 -2.99 36.68 36.43
C VAL A 209 -2.94 35.33 37.16
N MET A 210 -2.76 35.36 38.48
CA MET A 210 -2.51 34.18 39.30
C MET A 210 -3.70 33.22 39.38
N ARG A 211 -4.95 33.70 39.26
CA ARG A 211 -6.15 32.85 39.36
C ARG A 211 -6.30 31.83 38.21
N HIS A 212 -5.63 32.02 37.09
CA HIS A 212 -5.83 31.19 35.89
C HIS A 212 -4.92 29.95 35.80
N TYR A 213 -3.93 29.81 36.68
CA TYR A 213 -3.03 28.66 36.64
C TYR A 213 -3.77 27.37 37.00
N PRO A 214 -3.70 26.31 36.15
CA PRO A 214 -4.38 25.06 36.41
C PRO A 214 -3.71 24.28 37.56
N GLN A 215 -4.44 23.31 38.12
CA GLN A 215 -3.97 22.49 39.25
C GLN A 215 -2.59 21.87 39.01
N ARG A 216 -2.36 21.37 37.79
CA ARG A 216 -1.05 20.84 37.37
C ARG A 216 -0.39 21.81 36.40
N PHE A 217 0.41 22.72 36.94
CA PHE A 217 1.19 23.67 36.16
C PHE A 217 2.67 23.63 36.54
N ASN A 218 3.57 23.64 35.55
CA ASN A 218 5.00 23.70 35.83
C ASN A 218 5.49 25.15 35.94
N PHE A 219 5.67 25.67 37.16
CA PHE A 219 6.13 27.04 37.37
C PHE A 219 7.59 27.30 37.01
N TRP A 220 8.40 26.29 36.67
CA TRP A 220 9.77 26.50 36.17
C TRP A 220 9.81 27.23 34.82
N SER A 221 8.68 27.31 34.11
CA SER A 221 8.55 28.08 32.87
C SER A 221 7.66 29.33 33.00
N ALA A 222 7.10 29.62 34.18
CA ALA A 222 6.24 30.79 34.38
C ALA A 222 7.08 32.03 34.70
N TRP A 223 7.19 32.93 33.74
CA TRP A 223 7.94 34.17 33.89
C TRP A 223 7.17 35.19 34.72
N VAL A 224 5.89 35.40 34.41
CA VAL A 224 5.07 36.47 34.99
C VAL A 224 4.84 36.20 36.47
N THR A 225 4.31 35.03 36.82
CA THR A 225 4.02 34.68 38.23
C THR A 225 5.27 34.59 39.09
N SER A 226 6.39 34.12 38.54
CA SER A 226 7.66 34.07 39.28
C SER A 226 8.15 35.44 39.72
N HIS A 227 7.91 36.48 38.91
CA HIS A 227 8.17 37.84 39.33
C HIS A 227 7.15 38.35 40.35
N ILE A 228 5.88 37.96 40.26
CA ILE A 228 4.85 38.39 41.22
C ILE A 228 5.23 37.96 42.64
N TRP A 229 5.48 36.66 42.87
CA TRP A 229 5.75 36.13 44.21
C TRP A 229 7.22 36.15 44.64
N GLY A 230 8.16 36.48 43.75
CA GLY A 230 9.59 36.28 43.98
C GLY A 230 10.49 37.19 43.14
N HIS A 231 10.08 38.44 42.92
CA HIS A 231 10.82 39.41 42.11
C HIS A 231 12.29 39.52 42.46
N GLU A 232 12.64 39.58 43.75
CA GLU A 232 14.03 39.76 44.19
C GLU A 232 14.92 38.59 43.78
N VAL A 233 14.37 37.37 43.73
CA VAL A 233 15.10 36.17 43.26
C VAL A 233 15.23 36.16 41.74
N MET A 234 14.25 36.72 41.04
CA MET A 234 14.21 36.79 39.58
C MET A 234 15.06 37.93 39.00
N ARG A 235 15.65 38.81 39.82
CA ARG A 235 16.52 39.88 39.33
C ARG A 235 17.75 39.30 38.62
N GLY A 236 18.05 39.85 37.44
CA GLY A 236 19.16 39.39 36.59
C GLY A 236 18.88 38.11 35.78
N GLN A 237 17.76 37.42 36.02
CA GLN A 237 17.38 36.25 35.23
C GLN A 237 16.93 36.64 33.81
N GLY A 238 17.29 35.82 32.82
CA GLY A 238 16.95 36.06 31.42
C GLY A 238 15.73 35.28 30.91
N ARG A 239 15.39 34.14 31.54
CA ARG A 239 14.28 33.24 31.16
C ARG A 239 13.93 32.30 32.32
N GLY A 240 12.79 31.63 32.25
CA GLY A 240 12.38 30.60 33.23
C GLY A 240 11.54 31.15 34.38
N GLY A 241 11.37 30.36 35.43
CA GLY A 241 10.60 30.68 36.64
C GLY A 241 11.12 29.95 37.88
N LEU A 242 10.54 30.23 39.05
CA LEU A 242 11.01 29.75 40.36
C LEU A 242 10.48 28.37 40.78
N GLY A 243 9.52 27.80 40.04
CA GLY A 243 8.92 26.50 40.38
C GLY A 243 7.96 26.54 41.59
N ARG A 244 8.27 27.31 42.62
CA ARG A 244 7.46 27.51 43.84
C ARG A 244 7.63 28.94 44.38
N PRO A 245 6.65 29.46 45.14
CA PRO A 245 6.80 30.75 45.83
C PRO A 245 7.92 30.67 46.89
N PRO A 246 8.78 31.71 47.02
CA PRO A 246 9.70 31.83 48.15
C PRO A 246 8.98 31.88 49.50
N SER A 247 9.61 31.34 50.55
CA SER A 247 9.08 31.43 51.92
C SER A 247 9.19 32.82 52.53
N ASP A 248 10.18 33.60 52.12
CA ASP A 248 10.37 34.98 52.58
C ASP A 248 9.55 35.95 51.72
N LEU A 249 8.45 36.45 52.28
CA LEU A 249 7.53 37.38 51.60
C LEU A 249 8.18 38.69 51.19
N LYS A 250 9.32 39.10 51.79
CA LYS A 250 10.05 40.31 51.37
C LYS A 250 10.56 40.22 49.94
N LYS A 251 10.65 39.00 49.38
CA LYS A 251 11.10 38.74 48.01
C LYS A 251 10.01 38.94 46.96
N ARG A 252 8.74 39.08 47.36
CA ARG A 252 7.62 39.33 46.44
C ARG A 252 7.72 40.72 45.82
N ALA A 253 7.09 40.91 44.66
CA ALA A 253 7.01 42.22 44.05
C ALA A 253 6.12 43.16 44.87
N PHE A 254 6.62 44.37 45.15
CA PHE A 254 5.93 45.44 45.88
C PHE A 254 5.33 44.97 47.24
N PRO A 255 6.16 44.57 48.23
CA PRO A 255 5.65 43.96 49.46
C PRO A 255 4.62 44.77 50.23
N GLU A 256 4.77 46.10 50.26
CA GLU A 256 3.86 47.02 50.96
C GLU A 256 2.50 47.16 50.27
N ALA A 257 2.42 46.99 48.95
CA ALA A 257 1.16 47.04 48.22
C ALA A 257 0.21 45.91 48.66
N TRP A 258 0.75 44.72 48.91
CA TRP A 258 -0.03 43.56 49.37
C TRP A 258 -0.63 43.73 50.77
N LYS A 259 -0.08 44.62 51.61
CA LYS A 259 -0.51 44.85 52.99
C LYS A 259 -1.69 45.82 53.12
N GLN A 260 -2.08 46.47 52.02
CA GLN A 260 -3.12 47.50 52.05
C GLN A 260 -4.54 46.92 52.23
N SER A 261 -4.82 45.77 51.61
CA SER A 261 -6.13 45.10 51.73
C SER A 261 -5.99 43.59 51.59
N PRO A 262 -6.71 42.79 52.41
CA PRO A 262 -6.75 41.33 52.27
C PRO A 262 -7.61 40.88 51.07
N ASP A 263 -8.48 41.76 50.52
CA ASP A 263 -9.49 41.37 49.54
C ASP A 263 -8.93 40.70 48.28
N PRO A 264 -7.84 41.18 47.65
CA PRO A 264 -7.26 40.50 46.49
C PRO A 264 -6.83 39.07 46.81
N LEU A 265 -6.26 38.85 48.01
CA LEU A 265 -5.76 37.55 48.45
C LEU A 265 -6.90 36.59 48.79
N LEU A 266 -7.96 37.08 49.44
CA LEU A 266 -9.17 36.30 49.71
C LEU A 266 -9.85 35.86 48.41
N ARG A 267 -10.00 36.78 47.45
CA ARG A 267 -10.53 36.45 46.11
C ARG A 267 -9.63 35.47 45.36
N LEU A 268 -8.32 35.67 45.40
CA LEU A 268 -7.36 34.74 44.79
C LEU A 268 -7.50 33.33 45.37
N LEU A 269 -7.66 33.22 46.68
CA LEU A 269 -7.83 31.95 47.37
C LEU A 269 -9.16 31.25 46.98
N GLU A 270 -10.23 32.01 46.76
CA GLU A 270 -11.52 31.49 46.25
C GLU A 270 -11.47 31.11 44.77
N ASP A 271 -10.71 31.84 43.95
CA ASP A 271 -10.70 31.68 42.49
C ASP A 271 -9.63 30.71 41.97
N ALA A 272 -8.49 30.60 42.65
CA ALA A 272 -7.37 29.80 42.16
C ALA A 272 -7.62 28.29 42.30
N GLU A 273 -7.13 27.53 41.32
CA GLU A 273 -7.18 26.06 41.30
C GLU A 273 -5.80 25.42 41.52
N ASN A 274 -4.76 26.22 41.68
CA ASN A 274 -3.38 25.75 41.80
C ASN A 274 -2.87 25.82 43.25
N ASN A 275 -2.20 24.76 43.70
CA ASN A 275 -1.75 24.61 45.08
C ASN A 275 -0.69 25.64 45.48
N GLU A 276 0.30 25.93 44.63
CA GLU A 276 1.36 26.90 44.91
C GLU A 276 0.82 28.34 44.96
N ILE A 277 -0.15 28.66 44.11
CA ILE A 277 -0.85 29.96 44.12
C ILE A 277 -1.65 30.14 45.42
N CYS A 278 -2.43 29.13 45.80
CA CYS A 278 -3.17 29.13 47.06
C CYS A 278 -2.23 29.21 48.27
N GLN A 279 -1.10 28.49 48.23
CA GLN A 279 -0.08 28.54 49.28
C GLN A 279 0.49 29.96 49.43
N PHE A 280 0.78 30.66 48.33
CA PHE A 280 1.22 32.05 48.37
C PHE A 280 0.15 32.97 48.99
N ALA A 281 -1.11 32.83 48.59
CA ALA A 281 -2.22 33.61 49.13
C ALA A 281 -2.41 33.37 50.63
N ILE A 282 -2.40 32.10 51.06
CA ILE A 282 -2.49 31.68 52.47
C ILE A 282 -1.35 32.25 53.29
N HIS A 283 -0.12 32.20 52.77
CA HIS A 283 1.06 32.76 53.45
C HIS A 283 0.89 34.27 53.65
N CYS A 284 0.52 35.01 52.60
CA CYS A 284 0.29 36.46 52.71
C CYS A 284 -0.84 36.79 53.69
N LEU A 285 -1.98 36.08 53.64
CA LEU A 285 -3.08 36.29 54.58
C LEU A 285 -2.69 35.99 56.02
N SER A 286 -1.90 34.93 56.25
CA SER A 286 -1.50 34.51 57.60
C SER A 286 -0.50 35.47 58.24
N GLU A 287 0.44 36.02 57.46
CA GLU A 287 1.48 36.93 57.98
C GLU A 287 0.99 38.39 58.03
N ASP A 288 0.37 38.88 56.95
CA ASP A 288 0.00 40.29 56.82
C ASP A 288 -1.39 40.61 57.40
N PHE A 289 -2.32 39.63 57.46
CA PHE A 289 -3.73 39.84 57.88
C PHE A 289 -4.27 38.81 58.89
N PRO A 290 -3.57 38.51 60.00
CA PRO A 290 -4.00 37.48 60.95
C PRO A 290 -5.36 37.79 61.63
N GLN A 291 -5.75 39.07 61.73
CA GLN A 291 -7.03 39.47 62.33
C GLN A 291 -8.22 39.06 61.46
N SER A 292 -8.09 39.16 60.14
CA SER A 292 -9.11 38.77 59.17
C SER A 292 -9.44 37.27 59.21
N LEU A 293 -8.58 36.46 59.81
CA LEU A 293 -8.73 35.01 59.90
C LEU A 293 -9.36 34.52 61.24
N ARG A 294 -9.61 35.41 62.20
CA ARG A 294 -10.17 35.03 63.53
C ARG A 294 -11.69 34.77 63.50
N ALA A 295 -12.40 35.33 62.52
CA ALA A 295 -13.86 35.35 62.46
C ALA A 295 -14.42 34.78 61.14
N VAL A 296 -13.86 33.67 60.66
CA VAL A 296 -14.22 33.11 59.36
C VAL A 296 -15.62 32.49 59.37
N GLU A 297 -16.38 32.73 58.30
CA GLU A 297 -17.71 32.15 58.17
C GLU A 297 -17.67 30.65 57.83
N PRO A 298 -18.52 29.81 58.44
CA PRO A 298 -18.60 28.37 58.11
C PRO A 298 -18.85 28.12 56.62
N ALA A 299 -19.75 28.90 56.00
CA ALA A 299 -20.06 28.74 54.58
C ALA A 299 -18.84 29.01 53.68
N TRP A 300 -17.95 29.92 54.07
CA TRP A 300 -16.71 30.19 53.36
C TRP A 300 -15.72 29.02 53.48
N LEU A 301 -15.54 28.46 54.69
CA LEU A 301 -14.72 27.27 54.91
C LEU A 301 -15.22 26.07 54.11
N ALA A 302 -16.54 25.88 54.03
CA ALA A 302 -17.17 24.84 53.23
C ALA A 302 -16.87 24.99 51.73
N ARG A 303 -16.93 26.22 51.19
CA ARG A 303 -16.56 26.48 49.79
C ARG A 303 -15.07 26.25 49.55
N LEU A 304 -14.23 26.77 50.44
CA LEU A 304 -12.79 26.71 50.32
C LEU A 304 -12.26 25.27 50.37
N GLY A 305 -12.72 24.48 51.34
CA GLY A 305 -12.29 23.10 51.51
C GLY A 305 -12.85 22.10 50.49
N ARG A 306 -13.72 22.51 49.57
CA ARG A 306 -14.05 21.71 48.38
C ARG A 306 -12.90 21.67 47.36
N LYS A 307 -11.96 22.62 47.44
CA LYS A 307 -10.79 22.64 46.55
C LYS A 307 -9.85 21.50 46.93
N PRO A 308 -9.55 20.54 46.03
CA PRO A 308 -8.70 19.39 46.35
C PRO A 308 -7.22 19.77 46.36
N LEU A 309 -6.83 20.69 47.25
CA LEU A 309 -5.49 21.27 47.34
C LEU A 309 -4.94 21.08 48.75
N ALA A 310 -3.77 20.44 48.86
CA ALA A 310 -3.14 20.13 50.14
C ALA A 310 -2.96 21.36 51.03
N SER A 311 -2.43 22.46 50.48
CA SER A 311 -2.21 23.72 51.21
C SER A 311 -3.50 24.33 51.75
N VAL A 312 -4.59 24.24 50.97
CA VAL A 312 -5.91 24.73 51.39
C VAL A 312 -6.48 23.85 52.49
N HIS A 313 -6.39 22.53 52.35
CA HIS A 313 -6.86 21.60 53.38
C HIS A 313 -6.06 21.74 54.70
N ASP A 314 -4.74 21.91 54.63
CA ASP A 314 -3.90 22.22 55.80
C ASP A 314 -4.38 23.49 56.50
N PHE A 315 -4.64 24.55 55.72
CA PHE A 315 -5.10 25.83 56.23
C PHE A 315 -6.50 25.75 56.85
N VAL A 316 -7.45 25.09 56.17
CA VAL A 316 -8.80 24.85 56.71
C VAL A 316 -8.72 24.02 57.99
N ALA A 317 -7.93 22.96 58.02
CA ALA A 317 -7.75 22.13 59.22
C ALA A 317 -7.16 22.93 60.39
N LYS A 318 -6.21 23.84 60.11
CA LYS A 318 -5.67 24.76 61.10
C LYS A 318 -6.75 25.72 61.64
N LEU A 319 -7.53 26.35 60.77
CA LEU A 319 -8.61 27.27 61.20
C LEU A 319 -9.69 26.56 62.03
N LEU A 320 -10.08 25.34 61.66
CA LEU A 320 -11.03 24.54 62.44
C LEU A 320 -10.49 24.15 63.82
N ARG A 321 -9.18 23.95 63.94
CA ARG A 321 -8.52 23.57 65.19
C ARG A 321 -8.29 24.76 66.13
N ASP A 322 -7.87 25.89 65.58
CA ASP A 322 -7.45 27.06 66.34
C ASP A 322 -8.64 27.85 66.92
N ASP A 323 -9.85 27.65 66.39
CA ASP A 323 -11.06 28.36 66.83
C ASP A 323 -12.05 27.43 67.57
N PRO A 324 -12.33 27.68 68.87
CA PRO A 324 -13.26 26.88 69.67
C PRO A 324 -14.69 26.79 69.14
N ARG A 325 -15.11 27.71 68.25
CA ARG A 325 -16.45 27.67 67.61
C ARG A 325 -16.59 26.44 66.71
N PHE A 326 -15.49 25.91 66.17
CA PHE A 326 -15.46 24.77 65.26
C PHE A 326 -15.16 23.43 65.96
N HIS A 327 -15.48 23.32 67.25
CA HIS A 327 -15.38 22.05 67.97
C HIS A 327 -16.08 20.90 67.19
N PRO A 328 -15.51 19.68 67.09
CA PRO A 328 -16.03 18.59 66.27
C PRO A 328 -17.53 18.33 66.42
N SER A 329 -18.07 18.37 67.64
CA SER A 329 -19.51 18.16 67.90
C SER A 329 -20.43 19.24 67.30
N LYS A 330 -19.93 20.44 66.99
CA LYS A 330 -20.70 21.55 66.42
C LYS A 330 -20.65 21.61 64.90
N LEU A 331 -19.67 20.96 64.26
CA LEU A 331 -19.43 21.07 62.82
C LEU A 331 -20.64 20.71 61.96
N ALA A 332 -21.41 19.69 62.36
CA ALA A 332 -22.62 19.31 61.63
C ALA A 332 -23.68 20.43 61.66
N GLY A 333 -23.92 21.04 62.83
CA GLY A 333 -24.86 22.17 62.98
C GLY A 333 -24.41 23.44 62.26
N LEU A 334 -23.11 23.57 61.95
CA LEU A 334 -22.54 24.67 61.18
C LEU A 334 -22.51 24.41 59.66
N GLY A 335 -23.05 23.26 59.20
CA GLY A 335 -23.03 22.89 57.78
C GLY A 335 -21.67 22.39 57.26
N LEU A 336 -20.77 21.98 58.16
CA LEU A 336 -19.40 21.56 57.85
C LEU A 336 -19.19 20.03 57.86
N HIS A 337 -20.26 19.24 58.02
CA HIS A 337 -20.20 17.77 58.05
C HIS A 337 -19.53 17.19 56.78
N GLU A 338 -20.05 17.55 55.61
CA GLU A 338 -19.53 17.09 54.32
C GLU A 338 -18.08 17.51 54.09
N LEU A 339 -17.73 18.74 54.52
CA LEU A 339 -16.34 19.21 54.48
C LEU A 339 -15.45 18.29 55.32
N ALA A 340 -15.80 18.06 56.59
CA ALA A 340 -14.99 17.25 57.50
C ALA A 340 -14.80 15.81 56.99
N ILE A 341 -15.83 15.21 56.39
CA ILE A 341 -15.72 13.89 55.76
C ILE A 341 -14.85 13.93 54.51
N SER A 342 -15.00 14.95 53.65
CA SER A 342 -14.22 15.06 52.41
C SER A 342 -12.71 15.14 52.65
N LEU A 343 -12.30 15.70 53.80
CA LEU A 343 -10.89 15.79 54.21
C LEU A 343 -10.24 14.42 54.46
N LEU A 344 -11.00 13.32 54.58
CA LEU A 344 -10.45 11.95 54.59
C LEU A 344 -9.66 11.62 53.32
N ARG A 345 -10.01 12.25 52.18
CA ARG A 345 -9.31 12.08 50.89
C ARG A 345 -8.19 13.12 50.67
N SER A 346 -7.91 13.96 51.66
CA SER A 346 -6.93 15.04 51.54
C SER A 346 -5.50 14.51 51.42
N GLU A 347 -4.67 15.16 50.60
CA GLU A 347 -3.22 14.93 50.59
C GLU A 347 -2.53 15.47 51.86
N SER A 348 -3.17 16.40 52.57
CA SER A 348 -2.69 16.95 53.85
C SER A 348 -2.85 15.93 54.99
N ALA A 349 -1.75 15.65 55.70
CA ALA A 349 -1.75 14.75 56.84
C ALA A 349 -2.56 15.31 58.02
N ASP A 350 -2.49 16.62 58.27
CA ASP A 350 -3.18 17.24 59.40
C ASP A 350 -4.69 17.35 59.16
N ALA A 351 -5.11 17.57 57.91
CA ALA A 351 -6.51 17.50 57.53
C ALA A 351 -7.07 16.08 57.68
N ARG A 352 -6.32 15.05 57.26
CA ARG A 352 -6.75 13.66 57.43
C ARG A 352 -6.88 13.26 58.90
N LYS A 353 -5.95 13.67 59.76
CA LYS A 353 -6.04 13.41 61.21
C LYS A 353 -7.34 13.98 61.80
N LEU A 354 -7.62 15.25 61.54
CA LEU A 354 -8.86 15.91 61.97
C LEU A 354 -10.10 15.18 61.43
N ALA A 355 -10.07 14.79 60.15
CA ALA A 355 -11.16 14.06 59.51
C ALA A 355 -11.40 12.67 60.11
N VAL A 356 -10.33 11.93 60.45
CA VAL A 356 -10.43 10.61 61.09
C VAL A 356 -11.02 10.72 62.50
N GLU A 357 -10.58 11.70 63.27
CA GLU A 357 -11.14 12.00 64.61
C GLU A 357 -12.62 12.34 64.52
N TYR A 358 -12.97 13.23 63.58
CA TYR A 358 -14.37 13.59 63.31
C TYR A 358 -15.20 12.37 62.88
N ALA A 359 -14.71 11.56 61.94
CA ALA A 359 -15.44 10.41 61.42
C ALA A 359 -15.67 9.34 62.50
N ARG A 360 -14.75 9.17 63.45
CA ARG A 360 -14.91 8.24 64.58
C ARG A 360 -16.00 8.71 65.56
N GLY A 361 -16.02 9.99 65.91
CA GLY A 361 -16.93 10.53 66.92
C GLY A 361 -18.31 10.97 66.40
N HIS A 362 -18.39 11.41 65.14
CA HIS A 362 -19.53 12.18 64.63
C HIS A 362 -20.03 11.75 63.24
N ALA A 363 -19.40 10.78 62.58
CA ALA A 363 -19.89 10.18 61.32
C ALA A 363 -19.85 8.64 61.36
N PRO A 364 -20.70 8.00 62.21
CA PRO A 364 -20.67 6.54 62.40
C PRO A 364 -21.10 5.75 61.16
N GLN A 365 -21.89 6.35 60.27
CA GLN A 365 -22.34 5.76 59.01
C GLN A 365 -21.72 6.53 57.86
N LEU A 366 -20.88 5.85 57.07
CA LEU A 366 -20.31 6.37 55.84
C LEU A 366 -20.81 5.52 54.67
N PRO A 367 -21.08 6.12 53.48
CA PRO A 367 -21.47 5.36 52.31
C PRO A 367 -20.46 4.26 51.96
N VAL A 368 -20.95 3.08 51.58
CA VAL A 368 -20.09 1.93 51.22
C VAL A 368 -19.09 2.28 50.12
N GLU A 369 -19.54 2.98 49.07
CA GLU A 369 -18.65 3.42 47.98
C GLU A 369 -17.53 4.36 48.45
N LEU A 370 -17.83 5.24 49.41
CA LEU A 370 -16.81 6.10 50.02
C LEU A 370 -15.81 5.22 50.78
N LEU A 371 -16.28 4.31 51.62
CA LEU A 371 -15.43 3.38 52.38
C LEU A 371 -14.54 2.52 51.47
N VAL A 372 -15.08 1.98 50.38
CA VAL A 372 -14.31 1.20 49.39
C VAL A 372 -13.21 2.05 48.77
N THR A 373 -13.52 3.29 48.38
CA THR A 373 -12.52 4.22 47.83
C THR A 373 -11.45 4.55 48.88
N LEU A 374 -11.86 4.83 50.12
CA LEU A 374 -10.94 5.14 51.21
C LEU A 374 -10.02 3.96 51.56
N ALA A 375 -10.54 2.72 51.55
CA ALA A 375 -9.75 1.52 51.82
C ALA A 375 -8.74 1.18 50.72
N THR A 376 -9.04 1.55 49.47
CA THR A 376 -8.21 1.23 48.30
C THR A 376 -7.17 2.30 47.99
N GLU A 377 -7.54 3.58 48.10
CA GLU A 377 -6.74 4.73 47.66
C GLU A 377 -6.27 5.64 48.81
N GLY A 378 -6.82 5.47 50.02
CA GLY A 378 -6.54 6.35 51.15
C GLY A 378 -5.13 6.19 51.75
N ALA A 379 -4.77 7.15 52.62
CA ALA A 379 -3.59 7.06 53.47
C ALA A 379 -3.75 5.96 54.54
N PRO A 380 -2.66 5.45 55.14
CA PRO A 380 -2.71 4.32 56.07
C PRO A 380 -3.74 4.45 57.21
N GLU A 381 -3.81 5.62 57.85
CA GLU A 381 -4.76 5.91 58.94
C GLU A 381 -6.23 5.90 58.48
N VAL A 382 -6.49 6.30 57.23
CA VAL A 382 -7.82 6.35 56.63
C VAL A 382 -8.24 4.97 56.11
N ARG A 383 -7.31 4.20 55.53
CA ARG A 383 -7.57 2.82 55.10
C ARG A 383 -7.92 1.93 56.28
N LYS A 384 -7.23 2.09 57.41
CA LYS A 384 -7.56 1.38 58.65
C LYS A 384 -8.99 1.68 59.11
N LEU A 385 -9.38 2.95 59.19
CA LEU A 385 -10.75 3.35 59.52
C LEU A 385 -11.77 2.73 58.55
N ALA A 386 -11.48 2.76 57.25
CA ALA A 386 -12.38 2.21 56.24
C ALA A 386 -12.50 0.69 56.33
N ALA A 387 -11.40 -0.04 56.54
CA ALA A 387 -11.37 -1.48 56.70
C ALA A 387 -12.17 -1.94 57.93
N GLU A 388 -12.02 -1.25 59.08
CA GLU A 388 -12.79 -1.50 60.30
C GLU A 388 -14.31 -1.38 60.05
N ARG A 389 -14.75 -0.38 59.27
CA ARG A 389 -16.16 -0.18 58.92
C ARG A 389 -16.68 -1.21 57.91
N LEU A 390 -15.88 -1.57 56.91
CA LEU A 390 -16.24 -2.55 55.88
C LEU A 390 -16.30 -3.98 56.43
N GLU A 391 -15.50 -4.31 57.45
CA GLU A 391 -15.51 -5.64 58.08
C GLU A 391 -16.87 -5.96 58.72
N ALA A 392 -17.49 -4.96 59.35
CA ALA A 392 -18.78 -5.05 60.03
C ALA A 392 -19.99 -5.24 59.08
N LEU A 393 -19.84 -5.00 57.78
CA LEU A 393 -20.91 -5.15 56.77
C LEU A 393 -20.92 -6.56 56.19
N ASP A 394 -22.09 -7.11 55.84
CA ASP A 394 -22.18 -8.42 55.19
C ASP A 394 -21.78 -8.36 53.70
N ALA A 395 -21.44 -9.52 53.14
CA ALA A 395 -20.92 -9.61 51.77
C ALA A 395 -21.94 -9.23 50.68
N ARG A 396 -23.25 -9.46 50.90
CA ARG A 396 -24.30 -9.14 49.93
C ARG A 396 -24.61 -7.65 49.91
N THR A 397 -24.58 -7.01 51.09
CA THR A 397 -24.72 -5.55 51.22
C THR A 397 -23.54 -4.80 50.59
N LEU A 398 -22.33 -5.34 50.66
CA LEU A 398 -21.17 -4.77 49.95
C LEU A 398 -21.30 -4.96 48.43
N GLY A 399 -21.77 -6.11 47.98
CA GLY A 399 -21.86 -6.46 46.56
C GLY A 399 -20.52 -6.89 45.96
N LEU A 400 -20.59 -7.67 44.88
CA LEU A 400 -19.40 -8.20 44.20
C LEU A 400 -18.48 -7.09 43.64
N PRO A 401 -18.98 -6.00 43.01
CA PRO A 401 -18.11 -4.95 42.46
C PRO A 401 -17.23 -4.30 43.53
N ALA A 402 -17.77 -4.01 44.71
CA ALA A 402 -17.02 -3.44 45.83
C ALA A 402 -15.95 -4.43 46.34
N LEU A 403 -16.32 -5.70 46.54
CA LEU A 403 -15.41 -6.71 47.05
C LEU A 403 -14.25 -6.99 46.08
N VAL A 404 -14.52 -6.98 44.77
CA VAL A 404 -13.49 -7.15 43.74
C VAL A 404 -12.46 -6.01 43.76
N ARG A 405 -12.90 -4.77 44.00
CA ARG A 405 -12.00 -3.62 44.20
C ARG A 405 -11.19 -3.77 45.49
N LEU A 406 -11.83 -4.15 46.59
CA LEU A 406 -11.18 -4.36 47.90
C LEU A 406 -10.15 -5.49 47.88
N LEU A 407 -10.34 -6.52 47.05
CA LEU A 407 -9.38 -7.61 46.87
C LEU A 407 -8.03 -7.10 46.35
N GLY A 408 -8.04 -6.00 45.59
CA GLY A 408 -6.86 -5.34 45.04
C GLY A 408 -6.05 -4.53 46.05
N ALA A 409 -6.61 -4.22 47.23
CA ALA A 409 -5.94 -3.42 48.25
C ALA A 409 -5.38 -4.32 49.38
N GLY A 410 -4.11 -4.11 49.73
CA GLY A 410 -3.38 -5.02 50.64
C GLY A 410 -4.04 -5.21 52.01
N GLU A 411 -4.56 -4.15 52.61
CA GLU A 411 -5.19 -4.19 53.95
C GLU A 411 -6.54 -4.93 53.95
N THR A 412 -7.29 -4.86 52.85
CA THR A 412 -8.62 -5.46 52.73
C THR A 412 -8.64 -6.76 51.90
N SER A 413 -7.52 -7.16 51.31
CA SER A 413 -7.45 -8.29 50.38
C SER A 413 -7.96 -9.61 50.99
N LYS A 414 -7.49 -9.96 52.19
CA LYS A 414 -7.91 -11.18 52.89
C LYS A 414 -9.39 -11.16 53.29
N LEU A 415 -9.87 -10.00 53.73
CA LEU A 415 -11.27 -9.78 54.09
C LEU A 415 -12.17 -9.97 52.87
N ALA A 416 -11.80 -9.34 51.76
CA ALA A 416 -12.52 -9.44 50.50
C ALA A 416 -12.52 -10.87 49.97
N GLU A 417 -11.37 -11.56 49.95
CA GLU A 417 -11.29 -12.96 49.52
C GLU A 417 -12.23 -13.87 50.32
N LYS A 418 -12.24 -13.70 51.66
CA LYS A 418 -13.15 -14.45 52.55
C LYS A 418 -14.62 -14.15 52.24
N LYS A 419 -14.98 -12.88 52.06
CA LYS A 419 -16.37 -12.47 51.78
C LYS A 419 -16.85 -12.90 50.39
N ILE A 420 -15.99 -12.85 49.37
CA ILE A 420 -16.32 -13.32 48.01
C ILE A 420 -16.59 -14.82 48.05
N LYS A 421 -15.66 -15.63 48.61
CA LYS A 421 -15.82 -17.09 48.70
C LYS A 421 -17.03 -17.54 49.52
N ALA A 422 -17.49 -16.71 50.46
CA ALA A 422 -18.65 -17.03 51.30
C ALA A 422 -20.00 -16.74 50.62
N ALA A 423 -20.07 -15.84 49.65
CA ALA A 423 -21.34 -15.31 49.14
C ALA A 423 -21.48 -15.30 47.62
N PHE A 424 -20.40 -15.47 46.85
CA PHE A 424 -20.39 -15.38 45.38
C PHE A 424 -19.59 -16.54 44.76
N GLY A 425 -19.99 -16.96 43.56
CA GLY A 425 -19.31 -17.96 42.75
C GLY A 425 -18.95 -17.43 41.35
N PRO A 426 -18.45 -18.31 40.46
CA PRO A 426 -18.08 -17.92 39.09
C PRO A 426 -19.25 -17.39 38.25
N ASP A 427 -20.48 -17.85 38.49
CA ASP A 427 -21.67 -17.44 37.71
C ASP A 427 -22.17 -16.04 38.10
N ASP A 428 -21.79 -15.54 39.28
CA ASP A 428 -22.13 -14.19 39.73
C ASP A 428 -21.18 -13.13 39.13
N LEU A 429 -20.08 -13.55 38.48
CA LEU A 429 -19.07 -12.66 37.95
C LEU A 429 -19.51 -12.09 36.59
N ASP A 430 -19.83 -10.80 36.56
CA ASP A 430 -20.10 -10.08 35.31
C ASP A 430 -18.80 -9.71 34.56
N ALA A 431 -18.96 -9.18 33.34
CA ALA A 431 -17.83 -8.76 32.51
C ALA A 431 -16.96 -7.70 33.18
N GLU A 432 -17.57 -6.71 33.84
CA GLU A 432 -16.84 -5.63 34.50
C GLU A 432 -16.02 -6.15 35.67
N SER A 433 -16.58 -6.99 36.54
CA SER A 433 -15.88 -7.60 37.66
C SER A 433 -14.73 -8.48 37.19
N PHE A 434 -14.91 -9.25 36.11
CA PHE A 434 -13.82 -10.00 35.49
C PHE A 434 -12.70 -9.08 35.00
N ILE A 435 -13.03 -7.99 34.32
CA ILE A 435 -12.03 -7.03 33.82
C ILE A 435 -11.24 -6.43 34.99
N VAL A 436 -11.91 -5.99 36.06
CA VAL A 436 -11.23 -5.45 37.25
C VAL A 436 -10.30 -6.49 37.86
N LEU A 437 -10.74 -7.75 38.01
CA LEU A 437 -9.90 -8.81 38.58
C LEU A 437 -8.69 -9.13 37.69
N TRP A 438 -8.89 -9.22 36.37
CA TRP A 438 -7.85 -9.62 35.43
C TRP A 438 -6.85 -8.49 35.12
N THR A 439 -7.30 -7.25 35.05
CA THR A 439 -6.41 -6.08 34.82
C THR A 439 -5.74 -5.60 36.11
N GLY A 440 -6.26 -6.01 37.26
CA GLY A 440 -5.73 -5.70 38.58
C GLY A 440 -4.39 -6.37 38.91
N ASN A 441 -4.09 -6.39 40.21
CA ASN A 441 -2.83 -6.90 40.72
C ASN A 441 -2.73 -8.45 40.62
N ARG A 442 -1.55 -9.00 40.95
CA ARG A 442 -1.30 -10.45 40.86
C ARG A 442 -2.24 -11.29 41.75
N ASN A 443 -2.70 -10.76 42.88
CA ASN A 443 -3.62 -11.47 43.76
C ASN A 443 -5.01 -11.57 43.14
N GLN A 444 -5.50 -10.49 42.54
CA GLN A 444 -6.79 -10.46 41.83
C GLN A 444 -6.79 -11.40 40.62
N GLN A 445 -5.73 -11.36 39.80
CA GLN A 445 -5.56 -12.29 38.66
C GLN A 445 -5.52 -13.74 39.11
N ARG A 446 -4.73 -14.06 40.15
CA ARG A 446 -4.66 -15.42 40.69
C ARG A 446 -5.99 -15.87 41.28
N PHE A 447 -6.71 -14.97 41.95
CA PHE A 447 -8.00 -15.26 42.54
C PHE A 447 -9.03 -15.63 41.48
N VAL A 448 -9.18 -14.84 40.41
CA VAL A 448 -10.19 -15.13 39.38
C VAL A 448 -9.88 -16.41 38.62
N THR A 449 -8.61 -16.69 38.27
CA THR A 449 -8.24 -17.98 37.68
C THR A 449 -8.61 -19.14 38.61
N LYS A 450 -8.21 -19.03 39.88
CA LYS A 450 -8.44 -20.08 40.87
C LYS A 450 -9.93 -20.26 41.17
N LEU A 451 -10.73 -19.20 41.17
CA LEU A 451 -12.19 -19.26 41.36
C LEU A 451 -12.86 -20.15 40.30
N PHE A 452 -12.47 -19.99 39.03
CA PHE A 452 -12.97 -20.83 37.94
C PHE A 452 -12.37 -22.26 37.96
N GLU A 453 -11.09 -22.41 38.30
CA GLU A 453 -10.43 -23.72 38.45
C GLU A 453 -11.05 -24.56 39.57
N ASP A 454 -11.22 -23.99 40.77
CA ASP A 454 -11.81 -24.66 41.93
C ASP A 454 -13.27 -25.07 41.65
N ALA A 455 -14.01 -24.26 40.89
CA ALA A 455 -15.36 -24.57 40.44
C ALA A 455 -15.42 -25.52 39.22
N LYS A 456 -14.27 -25.92 38.67
CA LYS A 456 -14.15 -26.73 37.44
C LYS A 456 -14.93 -26.16 36.25
N LYS A 457 -14.99 -24.83 36.14
CA LYS A 457 -15.67 -24.10 35.05
C LYS A 457 -14.65 -23.42 34.15
N LYS A 458 -14.91 -23.40 32.84
CA LYS A 458 -14.14 -22.60 31.88
C LYS A 458 -14.62 -21.15 31.97
N ILE A 459 -13.71 -20.18 31.94
CA ILE A 459 -14.07 -18.76 31.85
C ILE A 459 -14.83 -18.52 30.54
N PRO A 460 -16.04 -17.95 30.55
CA PRO A 460 -16.77 -17.67 29.31
C PRO A 460 -15.99 -16.80 28.32
N ALA A 461 -16.10 -17.11 27.02
CA ALA A 461 -15.47 -16.32 25.95
C ALA A 461 -15.89 -14.84 25.98
N GLY A 462 -17.14 -14.56 26.33
CA GLY A 462 -17.67 -13.19 26.46
C GLY A 462 -16.88 -12.29 27.41
N HIS A 463 -16.33 -12.82 28.52
CA HIS A 463 -15.50 -12.02 29.42
C HIS A 463 -14.14 -11.66 28.79
N TRP A 464 -13.55 -12.58 28.03
CA TRP A 464 -12.32 -12.32 27.30
C TRP A 464 -12.52 -11.31 26.17
N LEU A 465 -13.68 -11.33 25.52
CA LEU A 465 -14.07 -10.37 24.49
C LEU A 465 -14.26 -8.97 25.08
N ALA A 466 -15.04 -8.85 26.16
CA ALA A 466 -15.22 -7.58 26.86
C ALA A 466 -13.87 -7.00 27.34
N LEU A 467 -12.96 -7.86 27.82
CA LEU A 467 -11.61 -7.47 28.21
C LEU A 467 -10.76 -6.94 27.03
N LEU A 468 -10.93 -7.45 25.80
CA LEU A 468 -10.21 -6.94 24.63
C LEU A 468 -10.64 -5.55 24.20
N GLU A 469 -11.90 -5.19 24.48
CA GLU A 469 -12.49 -3.88 24.17
C GLU A 469 -12.18 -2.83 25.24
N ASP A 470 -11.74 -3.26 26.43
CA ASP A 470 -11.47 -2.39 27.56
C ASP A 470 -10.11 -1.69 27.49
N GLN A 471 -10.10 -0.39 27.80
CA GLN A 471 -8.89 0.45 27.75
C GLN A 471 -7.86 0.12 28.85
N ARG A 472 -8.28 -0.54 29.94
CA ARG A 472 -7.41 -0.96 31.05
C ARG A 472 -6.49 -2.11 30.64
N LEU A 473 -6.80 -2.85 29.58
CA LEU A 473 -5.94 -3.91 29.08
C LEU A 473 -4.74 -3.32 28.33
N GLY A 474 -3.55 -3.42 28.94
CA GLY A 474 -2.31 -3.00 28.29
C GLY A 474 -2.06 -3.75 26.96
N ARG A 475 -1.60 -3.02 25.94
CA ARG A 475 -1.36 -3.52 24.57
C ARG A 475 -0.56 -4.85 24.53
N TRP A 476 0.44 -4.99 25.39
CA TRP A 476 1.29 -6.19 25.44
C TRP A 476 0.57 -7.45 25.95
N LYS A 477 -0.47 -7.29 26.77
CA LYS A 477 -1.28 -8.42 27.28
C LYS A 477 -2.37 -8.86 26.30
N GLN A 478 -2.72 -8.04 25.31
CA GLN A 478 -3.71 -8.41 24.28
C GLN A 478 -3.32 -9.70 23.55
N GLY A 479 -2.04 -9.89 23.25
CA GLY A 479 -1.55 -11.11 22.61
C GLY A 479 -1.72 -12.38 23.47
N GLU A 480 -1.76 -12.26 24.80
CA GLU A 480 -2.09 -13.37 25.70
C GLU A 480 -3.59 -13.69 25.67
N VAL A 481 -4.43 -12.67 25.74
CA VAL A 481 -5.89 -12.84 25.67
C VAL A 481 -6.31 -13.45 24.33
N LEU A 482 -5.74 -12.98 23.21
CA LEU A 482 -5.98 -13.56 21.89
C LEU A 482 -5.50 -15.01 21.81
N ARG A 483 -4.34 -15.37 22.38
CA ARG A 483 -3.91 -16.77 22.43
C ARG A 483 -4.86 -17.66 23.23
N THR A 484 -5.42 -17.12 24.31
CA THR A 484 -6.43 -17.83 25.12
C THR A 484 -7.74 -17.99 24.35
N LEU A 485 -8.26 -16.93 23.73
CA LEU A 485 -9.45 -16.97 22.86
C LEU A 485 -9.27 -17.93 21.69
N GLY A 486 -8.06 -18.04 21.13
CA GLY A 486 -7.73 -19.01 20.07
C GLY A 486 -7.99 -20.49 20.42
N LYS A 487 -8.19 -20.81 21.71
CA LYS A 487 -8.54 -22.16 22.19
C LYS A 487 -10.06 -22.40 22.28
N TYR A 488 -10.87 -21.38 22.03
CA TYR A 488 -12.34 -21.48 22.00
C TYR A 488 -12.79 -21.79 20.58
N SER A 489 -13.96 -22.42 20.45
CA SER A 489 -14.60 -22.62 19.16
C SER A 489 -15.13 -21.30 18.60
N GLY A 490 -15.26 -21.20 17.27
CA GLY A 490 -15.81 -20.01 16.63
C GLY A 490 -17.24 -19.66 17.10
N LYS A 491 -18.02 -20.65 17.55
CA LYS A 491 -19.35 -20.44 18.12
C LYS A 491 -19.32 -19.83 19.52
N GLU A 492 -18.35 -20.21 20.35
CA GLU A 492 -18.17 -19.60 21.67
C GLU A 492 -17.72 -18.13 21.56
N ILE A 493 -16.90 -17.81 20.55
CA ILE A 493 -16.42 -16.43 20.30
C ILE A 493 -17.49 -15.58 19.61
N GLY A 494 -18.27 -16.17 18.71
CA GLY A 494 -19.20 -15.48 17.84
C GLY A 494 -18.60 -15.20 16.46
N VAL A 495 -19.25 -15.72 15.42
CA VAL A 495 -18.77 -15.61 14.04
C VAL A 495 -18.73 -14.14 13.58
N ASP A 496 -19.74 -13.35 13.94
CA ASP A 496 -19.80 -11.94 13.56
C ASP A 496 -18.66 -11.12 14.17
N TRP A 497 -18.32 -11.38 15.44
CA TRP A 497 -17.17 -10.76 16.08
C TRP A 497 -15.87 -11.15 15.36
N ILE A 498 -15.68 -12.43 15.01
CA ILE A 498 -14.51 -12.89 14.24
C ILE A 498 -14.42 -12.14 12.90
N LYS A 499 -15.55 -11.99 12.19
CA LYS A 499 -15.60 -11.26 10.92
C LYS A 499 -15.20 -9.79 11.09
N GLN A 500 -15.70 -9.10 12.12
CA GLN A 500 -15.38 -7.70 12.41
C GLN A 500 -13.93 -7.54 12.89
N ALA A 501 -13.48 -8.37 13.82
CA ALA A 501 -12.13 -8.33 14.39
C ALA A 501 -11.04 -8.58 13.34
N LEU A 502 -11.32 -9.40 12.32
CA LEU A 502 -10.39 -9.58 11.21
C LEU A 502 -10.12 -8.27 10.45
N LEU A 503 -11.11 -7.38 10.36
CA LEU A 503 -10.99 -6.09 9.68
C LEU A 503 -10.32 -5.02 10.54
N ASP A 504 -10.23 -5.23 11.85
CA ASP A 504 -9.54 -4.33 12.77
C ASP A 504 -8.03 -4.66 12.82
N HIS A 505 -7.22 -3.68 12.42
CA HIS A 505 -5.75 -3.73 12.48
C HIS A 505 -5.15 -4.24 13.80
N ARG A 506 -5.86 -4.09 14.93
CA ARG A 506 -5.43 -4.57 16.25
C ARG A 506 -5.46 -6.09 16.37
N TYR A 507 -6.38 -6.76 15.66
CA TYR A 507 -6.64 -8.19 15.82
C TYR A 507 -6.42 -9.00 14.54
N THR A 508 -6.33 -8.35 13.37
CA THR A 508 -6.23 -8.98 12.04
C THR A 508 -5.26 -10.16 12.00
N ASP A 509 -4.03 -10.00 12.50
CA ASP A 509 -2.98 -11.02 12.36
C ASP A 509 -3.23 -12.24 13.26
N ALA A 510 -3.85 -12.04 14.43
CA ALA A 510 -4.22 -13.14 15.32
C ALA A 510 -5.43 -13.90 14.77
N VAL A 511 -6.48 -13.19 14.38
CA VAL A 511 -7.71 -13.78 13.84
C VAL A 511 -7.45 -14.46 12.49
N GLY A 512 -6.61 -13.87 11.64
CA GLY A 512 -6.17 -14.49 10.38
C GLY A 512 -5.50 -15.86 10.61
N ARG A 513 -4.66 -15.99 11.65
CA ARG A 513 -4.06 -17.28 12.02
C ARG A 513 -5.09 -18.29 12.51
N TRP A 514 -6.13 -17.85 13.23
CA TRP A 514 -7.21 -18.74 13.65
C TRP A 514 -7.99 -19.29 12.46
N LEU A 515 -8.29 -18.44 11.48
CA LEU A 515 -8.99 -18.83 10.26
C LEU A 515 -8.16 -19.81 9.42
N SER A 516 -6.88 -19.51 9.18
CA SER A 516 -5.96 -20.45 8.50
C SER A 516 -5.78 -21.76 9.27
N GLY A 517 -5.88 -21.73 10.61
CA GLY A 517 -5.84 -22.89 11.49
C GLY A 517 -7.14 -23.71 11.56
N GLY A 518 -8.21 -23.28 10.86
CA GLY A 518 -9.47 -24.01 10.79
C GLY A 518 -10.43 -23.78 11.97
N MET A 519 -10.34 -22.63 12.64
CA MET A 519 -11.30 -22.24 13.69
C MET A 519 -12.75 -22.21 13.18
N LEU A 520 -12.94 -21.79 11.92
CA LEU A 520 -14.21 -21.91 11.20
C LEU A 520 -14.05 -22.96 10.10
N LYS A 521 -14.96 -23.92 10.04
CA LYS A 521 -14.95 -25.01 9.05
C LYS A 521 -16.37 -25.46 8.71
N GLY A 522 -16.53 -26.11 7.55
CA GLY A 522 -17.84 -26.59 7.11
C GLY A 522 -18.85 -25.44 7.01
N ASN A 523 -20.04 -25.61 7.56
CA ASN A 523 -21.11 -24.61 7.49
C ASN A 523 -20.83 -23.35 8.32
N ASP A 524 -19.93 -23.41 9.31
CA ASP A 524 -19.56 -22.24 10.11
C ASP A 524 -18.61 -21.28 9.36
N LEU A 525 -18.02 -21.73 8.23
CA LEU A 525 -17.20 -20.91 7.34
C LEU A 525 -18.03 -20.45 6.14
N ASP A 526 -18.29 -19.15 6.11
CA ASP A 526 -18.94 -18.45 5.00
C ASP A 526 -17.93 -18.22 3.87
N VAL A 527 -18.04 -19.02 2.81
CA VAL A 527 -17.10 -19.00 1.67
C VAL A 527 -17.26 -17.72 0.84
N GLU A 528 -18.47 -17.18 0.69
CA GLU A 528 -18.69 -15.94 -0.06
C GLU A 528 -18.06 -14.74 0.64
N TRP A 529 -18.14 -14.71 1.98
CA TRP A 529 -17.41 -13.72 2.77
C TRP A 529 -15.89 -13.83 2.55
N VAL A 530 -15.30 -15.03 2.62
CA VAL A 530 -13.85 -15.22 2.41
C VAL A 530 -13.43 -14.83 0.98
N LYS A 531 -14.25 -15.13 -0.03
CA LYS A 531 -14.03 -14.66 -1.41
C LYS A 531 -13.97 -13.14 -1.49
N GLY A 532 -14.85 -12.43 -0.78
CA GLY A 532 -14.81 -10.97 -0.69
C GLY A 532 -13.51 -10.43 -0.07
N LEU A 533 -12.88 -11.18 0.84
CA LEU A 533 -11.60 -10.77 1.45
C LEU A 533 -10.41 -10.85 0.49
N VAL A 534 -10.48 -11.68 -0.56
CA VAL A 534 -9.43 -11.82 -1.57
C VAL A 534 -9.16 -10.49 -2.30
N MET A 535 -10.19 -9.68 -2.47
CA MET A 535 -10.09 -8.36 -3.11
C MET A 535 -9.45 -7.29 -2.20
N ARG A 536 -9.23 -7.59 -0.91
CA ARG A 536 -8.55 -6.68 0.02
C ARG A 536 -7.06 -7.00 0.08
N PRO A 537 -6.14 -6.12 -0.38
CA PRO A 537 -4.71 -6.46 -0.52
C PRO A 537 -4.07 -7.05 0.74
N ARG A 538 -4.37 -6.50 1.93
CA ARG A 538 -3.82 -6.98 3.21
C ARG A 538 -4.27 -8.39 3.61
N LEU A 539 -5.50 -8.78 3.24
CA LEU A 539 -6.10 -10.06 3.65
C LEU A 539 -6.00 -11.14 2.58
N ARG A 540 -5.61 -10.76 1.36
CA ARG A 540 -5.57 -11.65 0.19
C ARG A 540 -4.78 -12.93 0.44
N ALA A 541 -3.54 -12.84 0.91
CA ALA A 541 -2.70 -14.02 1.12
C ALA A 541 -3.33 -15.01 2.11
N MET A 542 -3.92 -14.51 3.20
CA MET A 542 -4.63 -15.34 4.19
C MET A 542 -5.90 -15.95 3.58
N ALA A 543 -6.72 -15.15 2.88
CA ALA A 543 -7.96 -15.62 2.27
C ALA A 543 -7.70 -16.71 1.21
N LEU A 544 -6.70 -16.51 0.35
CA LEU A 544 -6.26 -17.51 -0.63
C LEU A 544 -5.71 -18.77 0.07
N SER A 545 -5.00 -18.63 1.19
CA SER A 545 -4.55 -19.78 1.99
C SER A 545 -5.71 -20.59 2.58
N VAL A 546 -6.79 -19.93 3.01
CA VAL A 546 -7.98 -20.60 3.56
C VAL A 546 -8.76 -21.30 2.44
N LEU A 547 -9.02 -20.59 1.33
CA LEU A 547 -9.73 -21.13 0.17
C LEU A 547 -8.93 -22.25 -0.52
N GLY A 548 -7.60 -22.11 -0.55
CA GLY A 548 -6.68 -23.09 -1.13
C GLY A 548 -6.56 -24.40 -0.34
N ASN A 549 -7.10 -24.47 0.88
CA ASN A 549 -7.00 -25.67 1.72
C ASN A 549 -8.25 -26.55 1.57
N PRO A 550 -8.16 -27.71 0.88
CA PRO A 550 -9.32 -28.57 0.63
C PRO A 550 -9.90 -29.20 1.90
N LYS A 551 -9.16 -29.20 3.02
CA LYS A 551 -9.66 -29.65 4.33
C LYS A 551 -10.59 -28.62 4.98
N LEU A 552 -10.47 -27.35 4.62
CA LEU A 552 -11.30 -26.25 5.14
C LEU A 552 -12.46 -25.93 4.19
N VAL A 553 -12.18 -25.81 2.90
CA VAL A 553 -13.16 -25.49 1.85
C VAL A 553 -13.06 -26.53 0.74
N LYS A 554 -14.11 -27.34 0.58
CA LYS A 554 -14.18 -28.28 -0.55
C LYS A 554 -14.23 -27.50 -1.88
N PRO A 555 -13.54 -27.96 -2.95
CA PRO A 555 -13.52 -27.26 -4.25
C PRO A 555 -14.90 -26.88 -4.80
N ALA A 556 -15.89 -27.76 -4.62
CA ALA A 556 -17.27 -27.51 -5.06
C ALA A 556 -17.92 -26.26 -4.42
N ARG A 557 -17.50 -25.84 -3.22
CA ARG A 557 -18.01 -24.63 -2.56
C ARG A 557 -17.39 -23.33 -3.07
N ILE A 558 -16.21 -23.40 -3.69
CA ILE A 558 -15.58 -22.23 -4.31
C ILE A 558 -16.28 -21.91 -5.62
N GLY A 559 -16.54 -22.93 -6.44
CA GLY A 559 -17.26 -22.79 -7.69
C GLY A 559 -16.41 -22.24 -8.83
N LEU A 560 -16.58 -22.84 -10.00
CA LEU A 560 -15.89 -22.47 -11.23
C LEU A 560 -16.12 -21.01 -11.68
N PRO A 561 -17.35 -20.44 -11.61
CA PRO A 561 -17.59 -19.08 -12.09
C PRO A 561 -16.70 -18.03 -11.41
N TRP A 562 -16.46 -18.19 -10.11
CA TRP A 562 -15.62 -17.29 -9.34
C TRP A 562 -14.13 -17.42 -9.70
N LEU A 563 -13.63 -18.65 -9.88
CA LEU A 563 -12.25 -18.89 -10.31
C LEU A 563 -11.99 -18.32 -11.71
N LEU A 564 -12.94 -18.49 -12.64
CA LEU A 564 -12.85 -17.87 -13.97
C LEU A 564 -12.89 -16.34 -13.90
N ALA A 565 -13.66 -15.77 -12.97
CA ALA A 565 -13.66 -14.32 -12.73
C ALA A 565 -12.31 -13.83 -12.20
N LEU A 566 -11.61 -14.62 -11.38
CA LEU A 566 -10.25 -14.30 -10.91
C LEU A 566 -9.20 -14.36 -12.03
N VAL A 567 -9.29 -15.32 -12.95
CA VAL A 567 -8.38 -15.41 -14.11
C VAL A 567 -8.48 -14.17 -15.01
N ARG A 568 -9.65 -13.54 -15.07
CA ARG A 568 -9.87 -12.28 -15.82
C ARG A 568 -9.28 -11.05 -15.15
N GLN A 569 -8.87 -11.13 -13.89
CA GLN A 569 -8.25 -10.00 -13.19
C GLN A 569 -6.79 -9.82 -13.65
N ALA A 570 -6.31 -8.58 -13.64
CA ALA A 570 -4.93 -8.23 -13.98
C ALA A 570 -3.90 -8.58 -12.88
N ASP A 571 -4.37 -8.98 -11.69
CA ASP A 571 -3.51 -9.30 -10.55
C ASP A 571 -2.92 -10.71 -10.68
N GLU A 572 -1.60 -10.78 -10.81
CA GLU A 572 -0.84 -12.02 -11.03
C GLU A 572 -1.06 -13.06 -9.92
N SER A 573 -1.20 -12.62 -8.66
CA SER A 573 -1.40 -13.54 -7.54
C SER A 573 -2.76 -14.25 -7.58
N LEU A 574 -3.80 -13.55 -8.08
CA LEU A 574 -5.14 -14.11 -8.25
C LEU A 574 -5.18 -15.08 -9.43
N HIS A 575 -4.49 -14.71 -10.51
CA HIS A 575 -4.35 -15.52 -11.71
C HIS A 575 -3.63 -16.85 -11.41
N GLN A 576 -2.46 -16.79 -10.76
CA GLN A 576 -1.68 -17.97 -10.39
C GLN A 576 -2.46 -18.90 -9.44
N PHE A 577 -3.16 -18.33 -8.44
CA PHE A 577 -4.00 -19.11 -7.54
C PHE A 577 -5.11 -19.85 -8.29
N ALA A 578 -5.87 -19.14 -9.13
CA ALA A 578 -7.00 -19.70 -9.85
C ALA A 578 -6.55 -20.77 -10.87
N HIS A 579 -5.44 -20.54 -11.57
CA HIS A 579 -4.81 -21.51 -12.47
C HIS A 579 -4.49 -22.81 -11.76
N ARG A 580 -3.65 -22.74 -10.71
CA ARG A 580 -3.23 -23.91 -9.95
C ARG A 580 -4.44 -24.65 -9.38
N TYR A 581 -5.37 -23.91 -8.77
CA TYR A 581 -6.53 -24.50 -8.11
C TYR A 581 -7.45 -25.24 -9.08
N MET A 582 -7.70 -24.67 -10.28
CA MET A 582 -8.51 -25.34 -11.30
C MET A 582 -7.79 -26.57 -11.88
N LEU A 583 -6.48 -26.50 -12.10
CA LEU A 583 -5.67 -27.62 -12.59
C LEU A 583 -5.65 -28.81 -11.61
N GLU A 584 -5.54 -28.56 -10.30
CA GLU A 584 -5.48 -29.61 -9.27
C GLU A 584 -6.84 -30.26 -9.00
N HIS A 585 -7.93 -29.47 -9.00
CA HIS A 585 -9.19 -29.90 -8.40
C HIS A 585 -10.38 -30.03 -9.36
N PHE A 586 -10.30 -29.51 -10.59
CA PHE A 586 -11.40 -29.56 -11.55
C PHE A 586 -11.11 -30.57 -12.66
N SER A 587 -12.12 -31.35 -13.03
CA SER A 587 -12.12 -32.24 -14.18
C SER A 587 -12.67 -31.52 -15.43
N PRO A 588 -12.39 -32.02 -16.64
CA PRO A 588 -12.92 -31.43 -17.87
C PRO A 588 -14.45 -31.30 -17.89
N GLN A 589 -15.16 -32.20 -17.22
CA GLN A 589 -16.63 -32.20 -17.14
C GLN A 589 -17.17 -31.07 -16.25
N ASP A 590 -16.38 -30.57 -15.31
CA ASP A 590 -16.79 -29.49 -14.40
C ASP A 590 -16.93 -28.13 -15.11
N PHE A 591 -16.39 -28.00 -16.34
CA PHE A 591 -16.44 -26.77 -17.13
C PHE A 591 -17.79 -26.53 -17.85
N GLY A 592 -18.68 -27.52 -17.91
CA GLY A 592 -20.00 -27.35 -18.52
C GLY A 592 -20.90 -28.59 -18.39
N ALA A 593 -22.21 -28.38 -18.35
CA ALA A 593 -23.21 -29.45 -18.19
C ALA A 593 -23.31 -30.33 -19.46
N GLY A 594 -22.43 -31.33 -19.57
CA GLY A 594 -22.43 -32.32 -20.65
C GLY A 594 -21.54 -32.00 -21.85
N SER A 595 -21.04 -30.76 -21.98
CA SER A 595 -20.14 -30.32 -23.05
C SER A 595 -18.90 -29.58 -22.51
N GLY A 596 -18.36 -30.03 -21.37
CA GLY A 596 -17.24 -29.37 -20.69
C GLY A 596 -15.99 -29.21 -21.58
N LEU A 597 -15.74 -30.16 -22.47
CA LEU A 597 -14.69 -30.07 -23.49
C LEU A 597 -14.94 -28.92 -24.50
N ASP A 598 -16.18 -28.78 -24.99
CA ASP A 598 -16.53 -27.68 -25.89
C ASP A 598 -16.38 -26.33 -25.20
N LYS A 599 -16.72 -26.25 -23.91
CA LYS A 599 -16.52 -25.04 -23.13
C LYS A 599 -15.04 -24.71 -22.96
N LEU A 600 -14.18 -25.70 -22.69
CA LEU A 600 -12.73 -25.50 -22.61
C LEU A 600 -12.13 -24.99 -23.92
N TRP A 601 -12.52 -25.57 -25.06
CA TRP A 601 -12.10 -25.08 -26.38
C TRP A 601 -12.64 -23.68 -26.69
N SER A 602 -13.89 -23.39 -26.30
CA SER A 602 -14.45 -22.03 -26.38
C SER A 602 -13.70 -21.03 -25.51
N LEU A 603 -13.21 -21.43 -24.32
CA LEU A 603 -12.38 -20.56 -23.47
C LEU A 603 -10.98 -20.37 -24.05
N ALA A 604 -10.41 -21.38 -24.72
CA ALA A 604 -9.07 -21.33 -25.31
C ALA A 604 -9.00 -20.56 -26.62
N ALA A 605 -10.04 -20.60 -27.44
CA ALA A 605 -10.05 -20.06 -28.81
C ALA A 605 -11.21 -19.10 -29.11
N GLY A 606 -12.16 -18.89 -28.19
CA GLY A 606 -13.31 -18.01 -28.41
C GLY A 606 -12.91 -16.56 -28.70
N PRO A 607 -13.61 -15.84 -29.59
CA PRO A 607 -13.26 -14.47 -29.99
C PRO A 607 -13.32 -13.47 -28.84
N ASP A 608 -14.26 -13.65 -27.91
CA ASP A 608 -14.60 -12.67 -26.86
C ASP A 608 -13.86 -12.88 -25.52
N GLU A 609 -13.04 -13.92 -25.40
CA GLU A 609 -12.33 -14.21 -24.14
C GLU A 609 -10.99 -13.47 -24.07
N PRO A 610 -10.61 -12.92 -22.90
CA PRO A 610 -9.33 -12.23 -22.74
C PRO A 610 -8.14 -13.19 -22.79
N GLU A 611 -6.95 -12.67 -23.11
CA GLU A 611 -5.72 -13.48 -23.28
C GLU A 611 -5.38 -14.33 -22.04
N THR A 612 -5.65 -13.82 -20.83
CA THR A 612 -5.41 -14.56 -19.59
C THR A 612 -6.29 -15.82 -19.48
N VAL A 613 -7.55 -15.74 -19.92
CA VAL A 613 -8.49 -16.88 -19.93
C VAL A 613 -8.13 -17.85 -21.05
N ARG A 614 -7.71 -17.36 -22.22
CA ARG A 614 -7.24 -18.23 -23.30
C ARG A 614 -5.97 -18.98 -22.91
N THR A 615 -5.04 -18.30 -22.26
CA THR A 615 -3.79 -18.89 -21.75
C THR A 615 -4.09 -19.96 -20.68
N PHE A 616 -5.01 -19.69 -19.76
CA PHE A 616 -5.50 -20.68 -18.81
C PHE A 616 -5.99 -21.95 -19.51
N ALA A 617 -6.97 -21.80 -20.40
CA ALA A 617 -7.64 -22.92 -21.03
C ALA A 617 -6.68 -23.69 -21.96
N ALA A 618 -5.79 -22.99 -22.67
CA ALA A 618 -4.72 -23.60 -23.45
C ALA A 618 -3.76 -24.43 -22.58
N THR A 619 -3.37 -23.93 -21.41
CA THR A 619 -2.54 -24.68 -20.46
C THR A 619 -3.29 -25.86 -19.87
N TYR A 620 -4.57 -25.70 -19.51
CA TYR A 620 -5.41 -26.80 -19.02
C TYR A 620 -5.51 -27.93 -20.06
N LEU A 621 -5.79 -27.60 -21.31
CA LEU A 621 -5.84 -28.57 -22.42
C LEU A 621 -4.50 -29.28 -22.59
N ARG A 622 -3.37 -28.56 -22.60
CA ARG A 622 -2.03 -29.16 -22.76
C ARG A 622 -1.62 -30.05 -21.58
N VAL A 623 -1.90 -29.62 -20.35
CA VAL A 623 -1.62 -30.42 -19.14
C VAL A 623 -2.44 -31.70 -19.11
N HIS A 624 -3.67 -31.67 -19.61
CA HIS A 624 -4.54 -32.86 -19.64
C HIS A 624 -4.41 -33.71 -20.91
N HIS A 625 -3.60 -33.31 -21.89
CA HIS A 625 -3.31 -34.07 -23.10
C HIS A 625 -2.46 -35.32 -22.80
N PRO A 626 -2.72 -36.48 -23.43
CA PRO A 626 -2.00 -37.74 -23.16
C PRO A 626 -0.48 -37.65 -23.27
N THR A 627 0.03 -37.04 -24.35
CA THR A 627 1.47 -36.92 -24.64
C THR A 627 2.11 -35.62 -24.12
N ILE A 628 1.45 -34.46 -24.24
CA ILE A 628 2.02 -33.17 -23.83
C ILE A 628 2.07 -33.07 -22.31
N GLY A 629 0.98 -33.43 -21.63
CA GLY A 629 0.83 -33.28 -20.18
C GLY A 629 2.01 -33.82 -19.37
N PRO A 630 2.43 -35.09 -19.55
CA PRO A 630 3.56 -35.68 -18.82
C PRO A 630 4.89 -34.94 -18.96
N THR A 631 5.06 -34.14 -20.01
CA THR A 631 6.30 -33.39 -20.27
C THR A 631 6.32 -32.00 -19.61
N MET A 632 5.15 -31.44 -19.27
CA MET A 632 5.02 -30.09 -18.71
C MET A 632 5.45 -30.00 -17.25
N ALA A 633 6.04 -28.86 -16.87
CA ALA A 633 6.44 -28.60 -15.49
C ALA A 633 5.23 -28.55 -14.56
N GLU A 634 4.16 -27.87 -14.99
CA GLU A 634 2.91 -27.72 -14.24
C GLU A 634 2.26 -29.07 -13.92
N ALA A 635 2.32 -30.03 -14.85
CA ALA A 635 1.79 -31.37 -14.60
C ALA A 635 2.63 -32.12 -13.55
N LYS A 636 3.95 -31.96 -13.57
CA LYS A 636 4.89 -32.60 -12.63
C LYS A 636 4.81 -31.98 -11.24
N ASP A 637 4.80 -30.66 -11.15
CA ASP A 637 4.79 -29.89 -9.90
C ASP A 637 3.51 -30.13 -9.09
N TYR A 638 2.38 -30.27 -9.79
CA TYR A 638 1.06 -30.47 -9.17
C TYR A 638 0.59 -31.93 -9.19
N GLY A 639 1.40 -32.87 -9.69
CA GLY A 639 1.06 -34.29 -9.76
C GLY A 639 -0.19 -34.61 -10.61
N ILE A 640 -0.42 -33.83 -11.66
CA ILE A 640 -1.61 -33.93 -12.50
C ILE A 640 -1.44 -35.07 -13.50
N LYS A 641 -2.40 -36.00 -13.49
CA LYS A 641 -2.51 -37.04 -14.51
C LYS A 641 -3.36 -36.53 -15.69
N PRO A 642 -2.96 -36.76 -16.95
CA PRO A 642 -3.79 -36.47 -18.11
C PRO A 642 -5.19 -37.08 -17.98
N ARG A 643 -6.22 -36.30 -18.35
CA ARG A 643 -7.64 -36.69 -18.22
C ARG A 643 -8.39 -36.62 -19.55
N LEU A 644 -7.75 -36.13 -20.60
CA LEU A 644 -8.27 -36.11 -21.96
C LEU A 644 -7.59 -37.21 -22.77
N ASP A 645 -8.29 -37.73 -23.77
CA ASP A 645 -7.75 -38.64 -24.77
C ASP A 645 -7.31 -37.87 -26.03
N HIS A 646 -6.81 -38.58 -27.03
CA HIS A 646 -6.41 -38.00 -28.31
C HIS A 646 -7.61 -37.46 -29.11
N ASP A 647 -8.81 -38.04 -28.94
CA ASP A 647 -10.03 -37.62 -29.65
C ASP A 647 -10.48 -36.21 -29.24
N ALA A 648 -10.18 -35.80 -28.01
CA ALA A 648 -10.37 -34.43 -27.54
C ALA A 648 -9.60 -33.37 -28.34
N PHE A 649 -8.58 -33.77 -29.11
CA PHE A 649 -7.70 -32.93 -29.93
C PHE A 649 -7.84 -33.21 -31.43
N GLY A 650 -9.02 -33.65 -31.87
CA GLY A 650 -9.29 -33.97 -33.27
C GLY A 650 -9.06 -32.82 -34.25
N LYS A 651 -8.70 -33.19 -35.48
CA LYS A 651 -8.36 -32.28 -36.60
C LYS A 651 -9.36 -31.13 -36.80
N GLU A 652 -10.65 -31.41 -36.77
CA GLU A 652 -11.70 -30.40 -37.03
C GLU A 652 -11.71 -29.27 -36.00
N ARG A 653 -11.27 -29.53 -34.76
CA ARG A 653 -11.16 -28.50 -33.71
C ARG A 653 -9.90 -27.66 -33.85
N VAL A 654 -8.79 -28.31 -34.18
CA VAL A 654 -7.46 -27.67 -34.14
C VAL A 654 -7.11 -26.97 -35.44
N ARG A 655 -7.54 -27.51 -36.59
CA ARG A 655 -7.20 -26.96 -37.92
C ARG A 655 -7.59 -25.49 -38.09
N PRO A 656 -8.80 -25.03 -37.72
CA PRO A 656 -9.17 -23.62 -37.88
C PRO A 656 -8.27 -22.67 -37.08
N LEU A 657 -7.67 -23.15 -35.98
CA LEU A 657 -6.84 -22.33 -35.10
C LEU A 657 -5.52 -21.91 -35.74
N PHE A 658 -5.05 -22.58 -36.80
CA PHE A 658 -3.82 -22.19 -37.51
C PHE A 658 -3.97 -20.87 -38.28
N ASP A 659 -5.19 -20.54 -38.69
CA ASP A 659 -5.51 -19.34 -39.46
C ASP A 659 -6.03 -18.18 -38.58
N ASP A 660 -6.13 -18.39 -37.26
CA ASP A 660 -6.58 -17.37 -36.31
C ASP A 660 -5.63 -16.17 -36.29
N GLY A 661 -6.18 -14.95 -36.20
CA GLY A 661 -5.39 -13.71 -36.15
C GLY A 661 -4.50 -13.61 -34.90
N ARG A 662 -4.86 -14.29 -33.81
CA ARG A 662 -4.21 -14.18 -32.50
C ARG A 662 -3.10 -15.22 -32.32
N ALA A 663 -1.92 -14.76 -31.88
CA ALA A 663 -0.73 -15.61 -31.82
C ALA A 663 -0.78 -16.70 -30.75
N ASP A 664 -1.36 -16.41 -29.58
CA ASP A 664 -1.58 -17.37 -28.49
C ASP A 664 -2.46 -18.55 -28.91
N VAL A 665 -3.53 -18.30 -29.66
CA VAL A 665 -4.41 -19.34 -30.21
C VAL A 665 -3.66 -20.23 -31.20
N ARG A 666 -2.87 -19.63 -32.11
CA ARG A 666 -2.02 -20.40 -33.04
C ARG A 666 -0.93 -21.21 -32.33
N ARG A 667 -0.38 -20.73 -31.21
CA ARG A 667 0.60 -21.48 -30.40
C ARG A 667 -0.02 -22.73 -29.79
N LEU A 668 -1.27 -22.65 -29.30
CA LEU A 668 -1.99 -23.83 -28.84
C LEU A 668 -2.13 -24.85 -29.98
N ALA A 669 -2.54 -24.40 -31.17
CA ALA A 669 -2.65 -25.26 -32.35
C ALA A 669 -1.32 -25.92 -32.73
N GLN A 670 -0.23 -25.14 -32.70
CA GLN A 670 1.12 -25.63 -32.91
C GLN A 670 1.48 -26.70 -31.89
N ASP A 671 1.30 -26.45 -30.59
CA ASP A 671 1.67 -27.38 -29.54
C ASP A 671 0.92 -28.71 -29.65
N VAL A 672 -0.36 -28.67 -29.99
CA VAL A 672 -1.17 -29.87 -30.22
C VAL A 672 -0.72 -30.62 -31.49
N ALA A 673 -0.55 -29.92 -32.61
CA ALA A 673 -0.20 -30.58 -33.86
C ALA A 673 1.16 -31.27 -33.87
N LYS A 674 2.11 -30.84 -33.02
CA LYS A 674 3.40 -31.54 -32.86
C LYS A 674 3.24 -33.02 -32.52
N HIS A 675 2.13 -33.39 -31.89
CA HIS A 675 1.86 -34.75 -31.41
C HIS A 675 0.69 -35.41 -32.13
N GLU A 676 -0.30 -34.63 -32.59
CA GLU A 676 -1.55 -35.17 -33.13
C GLU A 676 -1.60 -35.22 -34.66
N ILE A 677 -0.76 -34.47 -35.38
CA ILE A 677 -0.91 -34.33 -36.84
C ILE A 677 -0.75 -35.65 -37.60
N VAL A 678 0.12 -36.54 -37.13
CA VAL A 678 0.33 -37.88 -37.70
C VAL A 678 -0.91 -38.75 -37.46
N ARG A 679 -1.52 -38.65 -36.26
CA ARG A 679 -2.76 -39.35 -35.90
C ARG A 679 -3.96 -38.87 -36.71
N TRP A 680 -3.99 -37.59 -37.10
CA TRP A 680 -5.02 -37.06 -37.99
C TRP A 680 -4.97 -37.62 -39.41
N GLY A 681 -3.87 -38.28 -39.80
CA GLY A 681 -3.75 -38.97 -41.09
C GLY A 681 -3.68 -38.05 -42.32
N ASP A 682 -3.57 -36.73 -42.15
CA ASP A 682 -3.54 -35.78 -43.25
C ASP A 682 -2.10 -35.50 -43.71
N ARG A 683 -1.61 -36.34 -44.63
CA ARG A 683 -0.23 -36.24 -45.15
C ARG A 683 0.09 -34.93 -45.89
N VAL A 684 -0.91 -34.18 -46.34
CA VAL A 684 -0.73 -32.92 -47.09
C VAL A 684 -0.72 -31.70 -46.15
N LEU A 685 -1.39 -31.80 -45.00
CA LEU A 685 -1.53 -30.69 -44.06
C LEU A 685 -0.19 -30.09 -43.59
N PRO A 686 0.86 -30.85 -43.22
CA PRO A 686 2.15 -30.27 -42.85
C PRO A 686 2.73 -29.37 -43.94
N TYR A 687 2.67 -29.79 -45.21
CA TYR A 687 3.15 -29.00 -46.34
C TYR A 687 2.36 -27.70 -46.53
N ARG A 688 1.04 -27.74 -46.37
CA ARG A 688 0.20 -26.52 -46.39
C ARG A 688 0.55 -25.57 -45.25
N LEU A 689 0.69 -26.08 -44.02
CA LEU A 689 1.03 -25.27 -42.85
C LEU A 689 2.43 -24.64 -42.97
N ALA A 690 3.38 -25.31 -43.63
CA ALA A 690 4.72 -24.78 -43.89
C ALA A 690 4.72 -23.54 -44.80
N HIS A 691 3.67 -23.34 -45.60
CA HIS A 691 3.46 -22.16 -46.44
C HIS A 691 2.61 -21.06 -45.77
N SER A 692 2.16 -21.27 -44.53
CA SER A 692 1.38 -20.26 -43.80
C SER A 692 2.16 -18.95 -43.66
N ARG A 693 1.46 -17.80 -43.67
CA ARG A 693 2.04 -16.48 -43.36
C ARG A 693 2.46 -16.35 -41.89
N HIS A 694 1.88 -17.15 -41.00
CA HIS A 694 2.16 -17.12 -39.57
C HIS A 694 3.32 -18.05 -39.19
N ARG A 695 4.08 -17.70 -38.15
CA ARG A 695 5.26 -18.48 -37.73
C ARG A 695 4.87 -19.79 -37.04
N GLU A 696 3.81 -19.77 -36.23
CA GLU A 696 3.40 -20.92 -35.41
C GLU A 696 2.98 -22.14 -36.25
N PRO A 697 2.11 -22.01 -37.28
CA PRO A 697 1.79 -23.12 -38.18
C PRO A 697 3.01 -23.65 -38.93
N ARG A 698 3.91 -22.77 -39.39
CA ARG A 698 5.15 -23.18 -40.03
C ARG A 698 6.03 -23.99 -39.10
N ALA A 699 6.17 -23.59 -37.85
CA ALA A 699 6.97 -24.31 -36.87
C ALA A 699 6.38 -25.70 -36.54
N ALA A 700 5.05 -25.83 -36.47
CA ALA A 700 4.38 -27.13 -36.34
C ALA A 700 4.72 -28.04 -37.53
N ALA A 701 4.60 -27.49 -38.75
CA ALA A 701 4.93 -28.20 -39.98
C ALA A 701 6.40 -28.63 -40.03
N SER A 702 7.34 -27.73 -39.76
CA SER A 702 8.77 -28.00 -39.78
C SER A 702 9.13 -29.17 -38.87
N GLN A 703 8.58 -29.21 -37.65
CA GLN A 703 8.86 -30.28 -36.70
C GLN A 703 8.43 -31.66 -37.21
N VAL A 704 7.29 -31.73 -37.89
CA VAL A 704 6.73 -32.98 -38.40
C VAL A 704 7.46 -33.41 -39.66
N LEU A 705 7.65 -32.47 -40.60
CA LEU A 705 8.34 -32.70 -41.86
C LEU A 705 9.79 -33.12 -41.65
N LEU A 706 10.53 -32.47 -40.74
CA LEU A 706 11.93 -32.81 -40.45
C LEU A 706 12.13 -34.19 -39.79
N ARG A 707 11.06 -34.91 -39.44
CA ARG A 707 11.15 -36.31 -39.00
C ARG A 707 11.11 -37.31 -40.16
N LEU A 708 10.73 -36.87 -41.36
CA LEU A 708 10.76 -37.70 -42.56
C LEU A 708 12.20 -38.09 -42.94
N GLY A 709 12.36 -39.36 -43.34
CA GLY A 709 13.63 -39.93 -43.79
C GLY A 709 14.73 -39.99 -42.73
N LEU A 710 14.41 -39.89 -41.44
CA LEU A 710 15.35 -40.21 -40.38
C LEU A 710 15.71 -41.70 -40.41
N ALA A 711 16.99 -42.04 -40.25
CA ALA A 711 17.45 -43.43 -40.19
C ALA A 711 16.87 -44.18 -38.99
N GLU A 712 16.70 -43.48 -37.86
CA GLU A 712 16.03 -43.96 -36.65
C GLU A 712 14.86 -43.01 -36.33
N PRO A 713 13.68 -43.21 -36.95
CA PRO A 713 12.54 -42.35 -36.71
C PRO A 713 11.94 -42.61 -35.32
N PRO A 714 11.52 -41.57 -34.58
CA PRO A 714 10.74 -41.77 -33.36
C PRO A 714 9.40 -42.47 -33.67
N GLU A 715 8.79 -43.11 -32.67
CA GLU A 715 7.53 -43.85 -32.84
C GLU A 715 6.38 -42.99 -33.38
N ASP A 716 6.40 -41.68 -33.12
CA ASP A 716 5.42 -40.70 -33.61
C ASP A 716 5.84 -40.01 -34.92
N ALA A 717 6.84 -40.55 -35.63
CA ALA A 717 7.24 -40.03 -36.93
C ALA A 717 6.16 -40.29 -38.00
N PRO A 718 6.00 -39.36 -38.97
CA PRO A 718 5.14 -39.60 -40.11
C PRO A 718 5.65 -40.80 -40.94
N PRO A 719 4.75 -41.64 -41.49
CA PRO A 719 5.13 -42.73 -42.38
C PRO A 719 5.91 -42.26 -43.62
N THR A 720 6.68 -43.15 -44.24
CA THR A 720 7.53 -42.82 -45.39
C THR A 720 6.74 -42.38 -46.63
N ASP A 721 5.48 -42.80 -46.80
CA ASP A 721 4.60 -42.38 -47.90
C ASP A 721 4.11 -40.93 -47.78
N TRP A 722 4.42 -40.26 -46.66
CA TRP A 722 4.20 -38.81 -46.49
C TRP A 722 5.30 -37.97 -47.13
N LEU A 723 6.38 -38.59 -47.62
CA LEU A 723 7.41 -37.90 -48.38
C LEU A 723 6.90 -37.61 -49.79
N LEU A 724 6.31 -36.43 -49.96
CA LEU A 724 5.74 -35.98 -51.22
C LEU A 724 6.80 -35.17 -51.97
N ALA A 725 7.41 -35.79 -52.99
CA ALA A 725 8.55 -35.21 -53.68
C ALA A 725 8.24 -33.82 -54.26
N ASP A 726 7.07 -33.60 -54.88
CA ASP A 726 6.71 -32.27 -55.41
C ASP A 726 6.57 -31.21 -54.31
N GLU A 727 5.90 -31.55 -53.21
CA GLU A 727 5.72 -30.65 -52.08
C GLU A 727 7.06 -30.31 -51.39
N VAL A 728 7.99 -31.26 -51.31
CA VAL A 728 9.33 -31.03 -50.74
C VAL A 728 10.12 -30.00 -51.56
N PHE A 729 10.04 -30.06 -52.88
CA PHE A 729 10.68 -29.07 -53.76
C PHE A 729 9.97 -27.71 -53.69
N MET A 730 8.65 -27.69 -53.50
CA MET A 730 7.90 -26.47 -53.24
C MET A 730 8.32 -25.79 -51.93
N LEU A 731 8.55 -26.55 -50.85
CA LEU A 731 9.09 -26.00 -49.60
C LEU A 731 10.41 -25.28 -49.81
N ALA A 732 11.31 -25.87 -50.61
CA ALA A 732 12.62 -25.29 -50.94
C ALA A 732 12.52 -23.96 -51.71
N GLU A 733 11.38 -23.68 -52.36
CA GLU A 733 11.09 -22.41 -53.03
C GLU A 733 10.15 -21.49 -52.22
N GLY A 734 9.78 -21.87 -50.99
CA GLY A 734 8.88 -21.09 -50.14
C GLY A 734 9.39 -19.68 -49.85
N THR A 735 8.47 -18.74 -49.61
CA THR A 735 8.82 -17.32 -49.35
C THR A 735 9.58 -17.11 -48.03
N ALA A 736 9.30 -17.93 -47.02
CA ALA A 736 9.98 -17.89 -45.72
C ALA A 736 11.25 -18.74 -45.71
N LYS A 737 12.38 -18.16 -45.24
CA LYS A 737 13.67 -18.85 -45.16
C LYS A 737 13.60 -20.19 -44.40
N ALA A 738 12.93 -20.20 -43.24
CA ALA A 738 12.77 -21.41 -42.43
C ALA A 738 12.04 -22.54 -43.17
N THR A 739 11.09 -22.22 -44.04
CA THR A 739 10.39 -23.20 -44.89
C THR A 739 11.36 -23.78 -45.93
N ARG A 740 12.17 -22.92 -46.56
CA ARG A 740 13.20 -23.36 -47.51
C ARG A 740 14.20 -24.29 -46.87
N GLU A 741 14.71 -23.95 -45.69
CA GLU A 741 15.67 -24.78 -44.95
C GLU A 741 15.11 -26.17 -44.65
N VAL A 742 13.82 -26.31 -44.32
CA VAL A 742 13.17 -27.62 -44.17
C VAL A 742 13.17 -28.39 -45.49
N GLY A 743 12.76 -27.77 -46.59
CA GLY A 743 12.78 -28.37 -47.92
C GLY A 743 14.17 -28.84 -48.31
N LEU A 744 15.18 -27.98 -48.22
CA LEU A 744 16.58 -28.31 -48.53
C LEU A 744 17.11 -29.43 -47.62
N THR A 745 16.75 -29.44 -46.34
CA THR A 745 17.14 -30.52 -45.41
C THR A 745 16.56 -31.86 -45.85
N LEU A 746 15.29 -31.90 -46.24
CA LEU A 746 14.64 -33.12 -46.73
C LEU A 746 15.22 -33.58 -48.06
N ILE A 747 15.52 -32.67 -48.98
CA ILE A 747 16.13 -33.00 -50.27
C ILE A 747 17.54 -33.58 -50.08
N ARG A 748 18.34 -33.05 -49.15
CA ARG A 748 19.66 -33.60 -48.84
C ARG A 748 19.59 -35.00 -48.21
N ARG A 749 18.63 -35.19 -47.30
CA ARG A 749 18.46 -36.42 -46.52
C ARG A 749 17.84 -37.55 -47.33
N CYS A 750 16.73 -37.27 -48.00
CA CYS A 750 15.94 -38.21 -48.77
C CYS A 750 16.20 -38.08 -50.28
N TYR A 751 17.46 -37.82 -50.63
CA TYR A 751 17.86 -37.41 -51.98
C TYR A 751 17.36 -38.36 -53.06
N ASP A 752 17.49 -39.65 -52.78
CA ASP A 752 17.19 -40.73 -53.71
C ASP A 752 15.68 -40.96 -53.82
N GLU A 753 14.93 -40.75 -52.73
CA GLU A 753 13.48 -40.92 -52.64
C GLU A 753 12.70 -39.74 -53.22
N VAL A 754 13.26 -38.52 -53.20
CA VAL A 754 12.61 -37.32 -53.76
C VAL A 754 12.98 -37.03 -55.22
N GLY A 755 13.60 -37.98 -55.92
CA GLY A 755 13.87 -37.94 -57.36
C GLY A 755 15.29 -37.51 -57.78
N GLY A 756 16.24 -37.47 -56.85
CA GLY A 756 17.67 -37.42 -57.13
C GLY A 756 18.12 -36.26 -58.04
N ALA A 757 19.13 -36.54 -58.87
CA ALA A 757 19.75 -35.53 -59.74
C ALA A 757 18.75 -34.89 -60.71
N GLN A 758 17.83 -35.68 -61.24
CA GLN A 758 16.86 -35.23 -62.24
C GLN A 758 15.96 -34.10 -61.72
N ARG A 759 15.63 -34.10 -60.42
CA ARG A 759 14.82 -33.04 -59.81
C ARG A 759 15.64 -31.87 -59.27
N LEU A 760 16.95 -31.99 -59.04
CA LEU A 760 17.77 -30.83 -58.63
C LEU A 760 17.76 -29.69 -59.66
N ALA A 761 17.55 -30.01 -60.93
CA ALA A 761 17.39 -29.02 -61.99
C ALA A 761 16.24 -28.03 -61.71
N TRP A 762 15.19 -28.46 -61.00
CA TRP A 762 14.13 -27.59 -60.49
C TRP A 762 14.71 -26.45 -59.65
N LEU A 763 15.53 -26.77 -58.64
CA LEU A 763 16.10 -25.80 -57.70
C LEU A 763 17.18 -24.92 -58.32
N MET A 764 17.89 -25.42 -59.34
CA MET A 764 18.90 -24.66 -60.07
C MET A 764 18.30 -23.46 -60.82
N GLU A 765 17.00 -23.49 -61.12
CA GLU A 765 16.25 -22.37 -61.67
C GLU A 765 15.53 -21.51 -60.59
N SER A 766 15.82 -21.71 -59.30
CA SER A 766 15.19 -20.94 -58.21
C SER A 766 15.57 -19.45 -58.28
N PRO A 767 14.66 -18.52 -57.94
CA PRO A 767 15.01 -17.10 -57.81
C PRO A 767 15.98 -16.83 -56.64
N ASP A 768 15.97 -17.65 -55.59
CA ASP A 768 16.84 -17.52 -54.42
C ASP A 768 18.25 -18.08 -54.73
N ARG A 769 19.29 -17.28 -54.45
CA ARG A 769 20.69 -17.65 -54.72
C ARG A 769 21.18 -18.78 -53.82
N GLU A 770 20.76 -18.82 -52.55
CA GLU A 770 21.19 -19.87 -51.61
C GLU A 770 20.63 -21.24 -52.03
N VAL A 771 19.39 -21.27 -52.52
CA VAL A 771 18.75 -22.49 -53.05
C VAL A 771 19.49 -23.01 -54.27
N ARG A 772 19.85 -22.14 -55.23
CA ARG A 772 20.66 -22.52 -56.40
C ARG A 772 22.03 -23.06 -55.98
N LEU A 773 22.71 -22.38 -55.06
CA LEU A 773 24.02 -22.81 -54.56
C LEU A 773 23.95 -24.15 -53.84
N PHE A 774 22.91 -24.37 -53.03
CA PHE A 774 22.64 -25.66 -52.42
C PHE A 774 22.47 -26.76 -53.47
N ALA A 775 21.68 -26.53 -54.51
CA ALA A 775 21.42 -27.52 -55.55
C ALA A 775 22.70 -27.93 -56.30
N VAL A 776 23.53 -26.95 -56.68
CA VAL A 776 24.82 -27.20 -57.34
C VAL A 776 25.79 -27.95 -56.42
N ARG A 777 25.89 -27.52 -55.15
CA ARG A 777 26.75 -28.19 -54.16
C ARG A 777 26.29 -29.61 -53.86
N LEU A 778 24.99 -29.83 -53.70
CA LEU A 778 24.44 -31.15 -53.40
C LEU A 778 24.62 -32.11 -54.59
N LEU A 779 24.44 -31.61 -55.82
CA LEU A 779 24.77 -32.38 -57.03
C LEU A 779 26.25 -32.81 -57.00
N TRP A 780 27.18 -31.89 -56.74
CA TRP A 780 28.60 -32.24 -56.65
C TRP A 780 28.90 -33.19 -55.49
N GLU A 781 28.35 -32.94 -54.31
CA GLU A 781 28.52 -33.78 -53.11
C GLU A 781 28.09 -35.24 -53.35
N LYS A 782 26.95 -35.46 -54.02
CA LYS A 782 26.41 -36.80 -54.25
C LYS A 782 27.02 -37.52 -55.46
N HIS A 783 27.63 -36.78 -56.40
CA HIS A 783 28.07 -37.32 -57.70
C HIS A 783 29.54 -37.06 -58.04
N ARG A 784 30.34 -36.50 -57.13
CA ARG A 784 31.78 -36.31 -57.36
C ARG A 784 32.48 -37.66 -57.57
N PRO A 785 33.27 -37.83 -58.65
CA PRO A 785 33.89 -39.11 -58.99
C PRO A 785 34.81 -39.70 -57.91
N SER A 786 35.49 -38.86 -57.12
CA SER A 786 36.46 -39.30 -56.10
C SER A 786 35.84 -39.86 -54.81
N ALA A 787 34.50 -39.95 -54.71
CA ALA A 787 33.80 -40.51 -53.56
C ALA A 787 33.29 -41.96 -53.80
N TYR A 788 33.65 -42.58 -54.92
CA TYR A 788 33.20 -43.92 -55.31
C TYR A 788 34.30 -44.97 -55.15
N VAL A 789 34.04 -45.99 -54.33
CA VAL A 789 34.78 -47.27 -54.36
C VAL A 789 33.79 -48.31 -54.89
N PRO A 790 34.06 -48.95 -56.04
CA PRO A 790 33.20 -50.02 -56.54
C PRO A 790 33.11 -51.15 -55.50
N SER A 791 31.92 -51.70 -55.28
CA SER A 791 31.80 -52.96 -54.52
C SER A 791 32.62 -54.04 -55.22
N LYS A 792 33.42 -54.81 -54.46
CA LYS A 792 34.30 -55.86 -54.99
C LYS A 792 33.55 -57.10 -55.49
N ASP A 793 32.25 -57.19 -55.22
CA ASP A 793 31.42 -58.29 -55.69
C ASP A 793 30.64 -57.82 -56.92
N GLY A 794 31.08 -58.26 -58.11
CA GLY A 794 30.56 -57.87 -59.42
C GLY A 794 29.12 -58.31 -59.73
N LEU A 795 28.17 -57.97 -58.86
CA LEU A 795 26.76 -57.95 -59.19
C LEU A 795 26.43 -56.62 -59.89
N PRO A 796 25.64 -56.63 -60.98
CA PRO A 796 25.21 -55.40 -61.63
C PRO A 796 24.39 -54.59 -60.63
N ALA A 797 24.74 -53.31 -60.46
CA ALA A 797 23.90 -52.38 -59.73
C ALA A 797 22.53 -52.30 -60.43
N ASP A 798 21.47 -52.45 -59.63
CA ASP A 798 20.06 -52.35 -60.01
C ASP A 798 19.81 -51.06 -60.84
N PRO A 799 19.04 -51.07 -61.95
CA PRO A 799 18.79 -49.92 -62.83
C PRO A 799 17.88 -48.84 -62.22
N ALA A 800 18.00 -48.60 -60.92
CA ALA A 800 17.65 -47.34 -60.27
C ALA A 800 18.92 -46.47 -60.22
N GLU A 801 19.33 -46.02 -61.41
CA GLU A 801 20.38 -45.05 -61.69
C GLU A 801 20.22 -43.80 -60.81
N ARG A 802 21.00 -43.71 -59.72
CA ARG A 802 20.97 -42.54 -58.83
C ARG A 802 22.32 -41.85 -58.69
N ARG A 803 23.35 -42.27 -59.45
CA ARG A 803 24.62 -41.53 -59.58
C ARG A 803 25.15 -41.54 -61.01
N PHE A 804 25.79 -40.45 -61.43
CA PHE A 804 26.45 -40.37 -62.73
C PHE A 804 27.69 -41.26 -62.75
N ASP A 805 27.76 -42.20 -63.70
CA ASP A 805 28.84 -43.19 -63.78
C ASP A 805 30.18 -42.60 -64.22
N THR A 806 30.17 -41.41 -64.83
CA THR A 806 31.37 -40.73 -65.32
C THR A 806 31.31 -39.22 -65.09
N THR A 807 32.48 -38.59 -64.99
CA THR A 807 32.63 -37.12 -64.99
C THR A 807 31.97 -36.49 -66.22
N GLU A 808 32.00 -37.18 -67.37
CA GLU A 808 31.38 -36.70 -68.61
C GLU A 808 29.85 -36.73 -68.55
N ALA A 809 29.24 -37.76 -67.93
CA ALA A 809 27.79 -37.80 -67.74
C ALA A 809 27.29 -36.68 -66.82
N LEU A 810 28.04 -36.36 -65.76
CA LEU A 810 27.75 -35.22 -64.88
C LEU A 810 27.95 -33.88 -65.60
N ARG A 811 28.96 -33.77 -66.47
CA ARG A 811 29.22 -32.61 -67.33
C ARG A 811 28.08 -32.39 -68.33
N GLU A 812 27.58 -33.46 -68.94
CA GLU A 812 26.47 -33.40 -69.89
C GLU A 812 25.14 -33.05 -69.21
N PHE A 813 24.93 -33.49 -67.97
CA PHE A 813 23.80 -33.04 -67.16
C PHE A 813 23.87 -31.53 -66.88
N LEU A 814 25.04 -31.01 -66.46
CA LEU A 814 25.23 -29.57 -66.27
C LEU A 814 25.01 -28.78 -67.56
N ARG A 815 25.48 -29.29 -68.71
CA ARG A 815 25.22 -28.73 -70.04
C ARG A 815 23.71 -28.69 -70.33
N THR A 816 23.00 -29.78 -70.03
CA THR A 816 21.54 -29.90 -70.23
C THR A 816 20.75 -28.93 -69.36
N VAL A 817 21.11 -28.77 -68.08
CA VAL A 817 20.42 -27.83 -67.18
C VAL A 817 20.66 -26.38 -67.58
N LEU A 818 21.91 -26.04 -67.93
CA LEU A 818 22.26 -24.66 -68.30
C LEU A 818 21.70 -24.26 -69.66
N PHE A 819 21.57 -25.18 -70.62
CA PHE A 819 21.34 -24.79 -72.02
C PHE A 819 20.23 -25.57 -72.74
N GLY A 820 19.70 -26.65 -72.16
CA GLY A 820 18.55 -27.41 -72.65
C GLY A 820 17.22 -27.08 -71.93
N LEU A 821 16.25 -28.00 -72.05
CA LEU A 821 15.05 -28.05 -71.21
C LEU A 821 15.39 -28.90 -69.98
N PRO A 822 15.60 -28.30 -68.80
CA PRO A 822 15.96 -29.08 -67.62
C PRO A 822 14.89 -30.14 -67.28
N PRO A 823 15.31 -31.35 -66.83
CA PRO A 823 14.38 -32.34 -66.31
C PRO A 823 13.60 -31.76 -65.11
N GLY A 824 12.32 -32.13 -64.98
CA GLY A 824 11.42 -31.63 -63.94
C GLY A 824 10.85 -30.21 -64.13
N ARG A 825 11.18 -29.52 -65.23
CA ARG A 825 10.66 -28.18 -65.52
C ARG A 825 9.13 -28.14 -65.74
N MET A 826 8.55 -29.20 -66.30
CA MET A 826 7.10 -29.31 -66.50
C MET A 826 6.37 -29.54 -65.18
N GLU A 827 6.91 -30.39 -64.31
CA GLU A 827 6.40 -30.65 -62.95
C GLU A 827 6.35 -29.36 -62.13
N ARG A 828 7.39 -28.51 -62.23
CA ARG A 828 7.44 -27.16 -61.65
C ARG A 828 6.36 -26.21 -62.19
N ARG A 829 5.99 -26.33 -63.47
CA ARG A 829 4.95 -25.50 -64.13
C ARG A 829 3.53 -25.96 -63.82
N GLU A 830 3.33 -27.27 -63.67
CA GLU A 830 2.03 -27.85 -63.33
C GLU A 830 1.67 -27.59 -61.86
N HIS A 831 2.65 -27.57 -60.96
CA HIS A 831 2.46 -27.23 -59.53
C HIS A 831 2.27 -25.73 -59.24
N THR A 832 2.70 -24.83 -60.14
CA THR A 832 2.60 -23.38 -59.95
C THR A 832 1.18 -22.81 -60.16
N GLY A 833 0.18 -23.65 -60.44
CA GLY A 833 -1.21 -23.24 -60.68
C GLY A 833 -2.01 -22.79 -59.45
N GLY A 834 -1.40 -22.70 -58.26
CA GLY A 834 -2.05 -22.27 -57.01
C GLY A 834 -1.38 -21.04 -56.36
N ASP A 835 -2.17 -20.23 -55.66
CA ASP A 835 -1.90 -18.89 -55.08
C ASP A 835 -0.71 -18.76 -54.07
N ALA A 836 0.21 -19.72 -53.96
CA ALA A 836 1.18 -19.81 -52.86
C ALA A 836 2.65 -19.48 -53.21
N LEU A 837 2.99 -19.09 -54.45
CA LEU A 837 4.37 -18.75 -54.85
C LEU A 837 4.54 -17.25 -55.20
N PRO A 838 5.76 -16.70 -55.09
CA PRO A 838 6.04 -15.31 -55.45
C PRO A 838 5.72 -15.01 -56.92
N ASP A 839 5.18 -13.80 -57.16
CA ASP A 839 4.77 -13.29 -58.46
C ASP A 839 5.84 -13.45 -59.54
N ARG A 840 5.47 -14.26 -60.55
CA ARG A 840 6.16 -14.59 -61.81
C ARG A 840 7.43 -15.46 -61.72
N PRO A 841 7.43 -16.68 -62.33
CA PRO A 841 8.65 -17.46 -62.53
C PRO A 841 9.66 -16.68 -63.38
N LEU A 842 10.96 -16.81 -63.06
CA LEU A 842 12.04 -16.18 -63.82
C LEU A 842 11.98 -16.60 -65.30
N SER A 843 12.28 -15.66 -66.20
CA SER A 843 12.51 -16.04 -67.61
C SER A 843 13.72 -16.98 -67.71
N ALA A 844 13.68 -17.89 -68.68
CA ALA A 844 14.73 -18.91 -68.86
C ALA A 844 16.13 -18.29 -68.94
N SER A 845 16.27 -17.19 -69.69
CA SER A 845 17.54 -16.46 -69.84
C SER A 845 18.09 -15.89 -68.52
N VAL A 846 17.21 -15.42 -67.62
CA VAL A 846 17.59 -14.85 -66.33
C VAL A 846 17.96 -15.95 -65.34
N ALA A 847 17.23 -17.08 -65.33
CA ALA A 847 17.56 -18.23 -64.50
C ALA A 847 18.93 -18.81 -64.87
N LYS A 848 19.22 -18.97 -66.16
CA LYS A 848 20.51 -19.45 -66.68
C LYS A 848 21.67 -18.54 -66.31
N ALA A 849 21.55 -17.22 -66.54
CA ALA A 849 22.59 -16.27 -66.16
C ALA A 849 22.90 -16.30 -64.65
N ARG A 850 21.86 -16.38 -63.81
CA ARG A 850 22.00 -16.48 -62.34
C ARG A 850 22.56 -17.82 -61.86
N LEU A 851 22.37 -18.90 -62.62
CA LEU A 851 22.97 -20.21 -62.34
C LEU A 851 24.47 -20.20 -62.67
N VAL A 852 24.87 -19.56 -63.78
CA VAL A 852 26.29 -19.38 -64.16
C VAL A 852 27.06 -18.64 -63.07
N GLU A 853 26.47 -17.62 -62.43
CA GLU A 853 27.09 -16.92 -61.30
C GLU A 853 27.36 -17.85 -60.11
N VAL A 854 26.42 -18.74 -59.78
CA VAL A 854 26.56 -19.70 -58.68
C VAL A 854 27.60 -20.77 -59.00
N ILE A 855 27.61 -21.27 -60.25
CA ILE A 855 28.63 -22.21 -60.73
C ILE A 855 30.01 -21.57 -60.64
N ARG A 856 30.18 -20.33 -61.12
CA ARG A 856 31.42 -19.55 -60.96
C ARG A 856 31.86 -19.51 -59.51
N ASP A 857 30.98 -19.05 -58.62
CA ASP A 857 31.33 -18.81 -57.23
C ASP A 857 31.77 -20.11 -56.55
N PHE A 858 31.08 -21.23 -56.82
CA PHE A 858 31.48 -22.53 -56.28
C PHE A 858 32.75 -23.09 -56.94
N SER A 859 32.97 -22.86 -58.24
CA SER A 859 34.22 -23.24 -58.93
C SER A 859 35.43 -22.43 -58.43
N VAL A 860 35.25 -21.18 -57.99
CA VAL A 860 36.31 -20.42 -57.33
C VAL A 860 36.67 -21.06 -55.98
N GLU A 861 35.69 -21.62 -55.26
CA GLU A 861 35.88 -22.27 -53.95
C GLU A 861 36.43 -23.71 -54.04
N ASP A 862 35.95 -24.53 -54.98
CA ASP A 862 36.35 -25.94 -55.16
C ASP A 862 36.98 -26.15 -56.55
N ARG A 863 38.30 -26.38 -56.54
CA ARG A 863 39.12 -26.62 -57.74
C ARG A 863 38.65 -27.83 -58.56
N ALA A 864 38.25 -28.93 -57.92
CA ALA A 864 37.83 -30.13 -58.64
C ALA A 864 36.45 -29.95 -59.28
N PHE A 865 35.58 -29.15 -58.67
CA PHE A 865 34.34 -28.71 -59.33
C PHE A 865 34.64 -27.75 -60.49
N ALA A 866 35.66 -26.90 -60.37
CA ALA A 866 36.11 -26.04 -61.46
C ALA A 866 36.54 -26.85 -62.69
N GLU A 867 37.31 -27.93 -62.52
CA GLU A 867 37.70 -28.84 -63.61
C GLU A 867 36.49 -29.50 -64.30
N LEU A 868 35.43 -29.80 -63.55
CA LEU A 868 34.18 -30.32 -64.11
C LEU A 868 33.45 -29.25 -64.95
N ALA A 869 33.28 -28.05 -64.40
CA ALA A 869 32.47 -26.98 -64.97
C ALA A 869 33.17 -26.24 -66.11
N LEU A 870 34.51 -26.23 -66.13
CA LEU A 870 35.34 -25.45 -67.05
C LEU A 870 35.01 -25.71 -68.54
N PRO A 871 34.97 -26.96 -69.03
CA PRO A 871 34.63 -27.21 -70.44
C PRO A 871 33.18 -26.83 -70.79
N VAL A 872 32.26 -26.85 -69.82
CA VAL A 872 30.89 -26.36 -70.01
C VAL A 872 30.92 -24.85 -70.15
N LEU A 873 31.63 -24.12 -69.29
CA LEU A 873 31.70 -22.66 -69.37
C LEU A 873 32.44 -22.16 -70.63
N GLU A 874 33.52 -22.83 -71.07
CA GLU A 874 34.30 -22.50 -72.28
C GLU A 874 33.49 -22.67 -73.56
N ALA A 875 32.79 -23.79 -73.68
CA ALA A 875 31.91 -24.06 -74.83
C ALA A 875 30.88 -22.94 -75.02
N PHE A 876 30.34 -22.39 -73.92
CA PHE A 876 29.29 -21.37 -73.96
C PHE A 876 29.78 -19.93 -73.85
N ALA A 877 31.08 -19.69 -73.60
CA ALA A 877 31.70 -18.38 -73.79
C ALA A 877 31.63 -17.87 -75.25
N HIS A 878 31.25 -18.77 -76.17
CA HIS A 878 31.00 -18.53 -77.59
C HIS A 878 29.50 -18.48 -77.97
N SER A 879 28.57 -18.53 -76.99
CA SER A 879 27.10 -18.46 -77.21
C SER A 879 26.65 -17.11 -77.79
N GLU A 880 25.60 -17.10 -78.63
CA GLU A 880 24.98 -15.88 -79.18
C GLU A 880 24.17 -15.09 -78.13
N GLY A 881 23.78 -15.72 -77.02
CA GLY A 881 23.07 -15.08 -75.91
C GLY A 881 23.96 -14.11 -75.13
N LYS A 882 23.80 -12.80 -75.35
CA LYS A 882 24.67 -11.74 -74.76
C LYS A 882 24.84 -11.83 -73.23
N GLY A 883 23.79 -12.17 -72.48
CA GLY A 883 23.85 -12.29 -71.01
C GLY A 883 24.60 -13.53 -70.54
N GLU A 884 24.35 -14.68 -71.17
CA GLU A 884 24.99 -15.96 -70.85
C GLU A 884 26.48 -15.94 -71.22
N ARG A 885 26.80 -15.41 -72.43
CA ARG A 885 28.18 -15.22 -72.90
C ARG A 885 29.03 -14.39 -71.94
N HIS A 886 28.53 -13.22 -71.53
CA HIS A 886 29.26 -12.37 -70.58
C HIS A 886 29.40 -13.03 -69.20
N GLY A 887 28.38 -13.75 -68.74
CA GLY A 887 28.42 -14.52 -67.49
C GLY A 887 29.50 -15.62 -67.50
N CYS A 888 29.57 -16.40 -68.57
CA CYS A 888 30.57 -17.46 -68.75
C CYS A 888 31.99 -16.88 -68.85
N ILE A 889 32.21 -15.81 -69.62
CA ILE A 889 33.54 -15.16 -69.72
C ILE A 889 33.99 -14.63 -68.34
N ALA A 890 33.09 -13.99 -67.59
CA ALA A 890 33.40 -13.52 -66.24
C ALA A 890 33.68 -14.68 -65.27
N ALA A 891 32.98 -15.80 -65.45
CA ALA A 891 33.22 -17.02 -64.68
C ALA A 891 34.61 -17.61 -64.92
N LEU A 892 34.96 -17.82 -66.19
CA LEU A 892 36.26 -18.32 -66.64
C LEU A 892 37.41 -17.43 -66.13
N ALA A 893 37.27 -16.11 -66.23
CA ALA A 893 38.28 -15.18 -65.74
C ALA A 893 38.48 -15.27 -64.22
N SER A 894 37.40 -15.50 -63.47
CA SER A 894 37.45 -15.67 -62.01
C SER A 894 38.09 -17.01 -61.63
N ILE A 895 37.76 -18.09 -62.33
CA ILE A 895 38.34 -19.43 -62.13
C ILE A 895 39.84 -19.41 -62.42
N ARG A 896 40.27 -18.84 -63.55
CA ARG A 896 41.70 -18.71 -63.91
C ARG A 896 42.50 -17.94 -62.85
N ARG A 897 41.88 -16.94 -62.23
CA ARG A 897 42.52 -16.17 -61.15
C ARG A 897 42.62 -16.97 -59.85
N ALA A 898 41.59 -17.75 -59.51
CA ALA A 898 41.51 -18.51 -58.28
C ALA A 898 42.38 -19.79 -58.32
N HIS A 899 42.46 -20.44 -59.48
CA HIS A 899 43.22 -21.68 -59.74
C HIS A 899 44.15 -21.46 -60.95
N PRO A 900 45.31 -20.80 -60.77
CA PRO A 900 46.18 -20.39 -61.88
C PRO A 900 46.78 -21.54 -62.70
N ASP A 901 46.73 -22.75 -62.16
CA ASP A 901 47.26 -23.96 -62.76
C ASP A 901 46.23 -24.75 -63.58
N LEU A 902 44.95 -24.32 -63.57
CA LEU A 902 43.96 -24.79 -64.53
C LEU A 902 44.14 -24.03 -65.85
N GLU A 903 44.22 -24.76 -66.96
CA GLU A 903 44.27 -24.18 -68.29
C GLU A 903 42.85 -23.72 -68.67
N VAL A 904 42.62 -22.41 -68.62
CA VAL A 904 41.32 -21.79 -68.92
C VAL A 904 41.38 -21.04 -70.25
N ASP A 905 40.56 -21.45 -71.21
CA ASP A 905 40.39 -20.78 -72.49
C ASP A 905 39.46 -19.57 -72.36
N LEU A 906 40.02 -18.36 -72.50
CA LEU A 906 39.28 -17.10 -72.45
C LEU A 906 39.22 -16.48 -73.85
N PRO A 907 38.03 -16.25 -74.42
CA PRO A 907 37.92 -15.63 -75.73
C PRO A 907 38.50 -14.20 -75.71
N ALA A 908 39.21 -13.84 -76.77
CA ALA A 908 39.86 -12.53 -76.90
C ALA A 908 38.86 -11.38 -76.73
N ALA A 909 39.27 -10.32 -76.00
CA ALA A 909 38.42 -9.17 -75.71
C ALA A 909 37.91 -8.50 -77.00
N SER A 910 36.61 -8.65 -77.30
CA SER A 910 36.00 -7.95 -78.43
C SER A 910 35.78 -6.48 -78.10
N THR A 911 36.40 -5.58 -78.84
CA THR A 911 36.30 -4.11 -78.74
C THR A 911 34.84 -3.66 -78.82
N PRO A 912 34.31 -2.86 -77.87
CA PRO A 912 32.92 -2.42 -77.93
C PRO A 912 32.74 -1.38 -79.05
N VAL A 913 32.03 -1.76 -80.12
CA VAL A 913 31.53 -0.83 -81.15
C VAL A 913 30.54 0.13 -80.49
N ARG A 914 30.93 1.39 -80.41
CA ARG A 914 30.16 2.50 -79.84
C ARG A 914 29.02 2.88 -80.80
N ASN A 915 27.93 2.12 -80.78
CA ASN A 915 26.77 2.44 -81.62
C ASN A 915 25.93 3.60 -81.07
N ALA A 916 25.59 4.49 -81.98
CA ALA A 916 25.03 5.81 -81.79
C ALA A 916 23.75 5.86 -80.96
N ARG A 917 23.61 6.96 -80.21
CA ARG A 917 22.41 7.37 -79.48
C ARG A 917 21.20 7.39 -80.43
N ARG A 918 20.16 6.60 -80.14
CA ARG A 918 18.80 6.87 -80.62
C ARG A 918 18.25 8.12 -79.91
N PRO A 919 17.53 9.02 -80.61
CA PRO A 919 16.91 10.18 -79.98
C PRO A 919 15.75 9.74 -79.06
N ARG A 920 15.66 10.35 -77.87
CA ARG A 920 14.51 10.22 -76.97
C ARG A 920 13.32 10.97 -77.57
N PHE A 921 12.19 10.28 -77.74
CA PHE A 921 10.90 10.90 -78.00
C PHE A 921 10.54 11.85 -76.86
N GLY A 922 10.03 13.04 -77.23
CA GLY A 922 9.70 14.12 -76.34
C GLY A 922 8.46 13.84 -75.48
N ALA A 923 8.52 14.33 -74.24
CA ALA A 923 7.34 14.56 -73.42
C ALA A 923 6.74 15.91 -73.83
N VAL A 924 5.50 15.87 -74.30
CA VAL A 924 4.62 17.02 -74.51
C VAL A 924 4.10 17.47 -73.14
N ALA A 925 4.08 18.79 -72.90
CA ALA A 925 3.36 19.40 -71.80
C ALA A 925 2.33 20.41 -72.34
N ALA A 926 1.15 20.37 -71.71
CA ALA A 926 0.10 21.38 -71.61
C ALA A 926 -0.78 21.71 -72.83
N SER A 927 -1.98 21.11 -72.86
CA SER A 927 -3.30 21.77 -72.77
C SER A 927 -4.37 20.73 -72.45
#